data_AF-A0A954XCZ7-F1
#
_entry.id   AF-A0A954XCZ7-F1
#
_cell.length_a   1.000
_cell.length_b   1.000
_cell.length_c   1.000
_cell.angle_alpha   90.00
_cell.angle_beta   90.00
_cell.angle_gamma   90.00
#
_symmetry.space_group_name_H-M   'P 1'
#
loop_
_entity.id
_entity.type
_entity.pdbx_description
1 polymer ?
#
loop_
_entity_poly.entity_id
_entity_poly.type
_entity_poly.pdbx_seq_one_letter_code
_entity_poly.pdbx_strand_id
1 'polypeptide(L)'
;QVKSREPLVSKYREYTIVGFPPPSSGGVHVAQMLNILEPFDVAAIADKDWAAYLHLMAETMKLAFADRAHWLGDPDFAQVPRGLVEPQYGRELAKRIQMDRTTPVRSHGQPPRAETELFERHTTHIAAADAAGNWVGITATINTTFGSKVVIPGTGVVMNNEMDDFSIQPGVPNAFGLIGAEANAVAPGKRPLSSMSPTIVLRGDQPILTVGAAGGPKIITQVLQTIVRRLDLDMSLYNAVASPRIHHQWSPDRLYVERELADPFVDGLTVRGHAVVRTGGAGVTQAIEYDPDRRQFLGLHDPRVPGQAMGFQARVEAATPLLDPTELVARESLTLKGGKTYQGLLLRRSPGELEFVQVGLPKGKPMFLVRISFDPTSVERYEPLERARRNELFARIRPLLASKRHAVIEAGRMADVRLDPIELDGRTMLRCDSPLFQLVSSADESSTHRCFVRLEQVFRAFQRVLPPRVSPDRPLVIRLHGSADEYHEQLRAEGWDIRNPAFYSASRNMIVAGCDLTFFADRLRRTHEQNEQVREQYTRLNAGLTDRLADLTAELKEAGFSNDEIQREVNARRALWKNELEAALKQIDAVDRRNDARFAEVSGEMFARLKHEAFHAYTRNFVFTQPRAELPVWLNEGLAQVFETAPIDGDRLRIDAPDPERLRR
;
A
#
# COMPACT_ATOMS: atom_id res chain seq x y z
N GLN A 1 11.24 -10.09 5.71
CA GLN A 1 11.02 -9.01 4.72
C GLN A 1 10.33 -9.60 3.50
N VAL A 2 9.51 -8.83 2.78
CA VAL A 2 9.01 -9.22 1.46
C VAL A 2 10.20 -9.26 0.48
N LYS A 3 10.21 -10.23 -0.44
CA LYS A 3 11.17 -10.28 -1.56
C LYS A 3 10.38 -10.35 -2.87
N SER A 4 10.74 -9.53 -3.85
CA SER A 4 10.38 -9.81 -5.25
C SER A 4 11.16 -11.05 -5.72
N ARG A 5 10.59 -11.82 -6.65
CA ARG A 5 11.22 -12.98 -7.30
C ARG A 5 10.76 -13.04 -8.75
N GLU A 6 11.67 -13.43 -9.64
CA GLU A 6 11.30 -13.83 -11.00
C GLU A 6 10.29 -14.98 -10.96
N PRO A 7 9.21 -14.94 -11.76
CA PRO A 7 8.21 -16.00 -11.77
C PRO A 7 8.79 -17.29 -12.36
N LEU A 8 8.19 -18.43 -12.00
CA LEU A 8 8.44 -19.67 -12.71
C LEU A 8 7.64 -19.64 -14.03
N VAL A 9 8.34 -19.87 -15.15
CA VAL A 9 7.73 -19.91 -16.48
C VAL A 9 7.93 -21.29 -17.08
N SER A 10 6.84 -21.92 -17.53
CA SER A 10 6.85 -23.15 -18.32
C SER A 10 5.98 -23.01 -19.57
N LYS A 11 5.99 -24.04 -20.43
CA LYS A 11 5.08 -24.19 -21.57
C LYS A 11 4.15 -25.37 -21.35
N TYR A 12 2.94 -25.27 -21.89
CA TYR A 12 2.02 -26.40 -21.99
C TYR A 12 1.21 -26.22 -23.28
N ARG A 13 1.39 -27.13 -24.25
CA ARG A 13 0.85 -26.96 -25.62
C ARG A 13 1.25 -25.57 -26.17
N GLU A 14 0.31 -24.77 -26.67
CA GLU A 14 0.56 -23.39 -27.13
C GLU A 14 0.67 -22.34 -26.01
N TYR A 15 0.40 -22.71 -24.75
CA TYR A 15 0.28 -21.77 -23.63
C TYR A 15 1.59 -21.55 -22.88
N THR A 16 1.75 -20.35 -22.33
CA THR A 16 2.77 -20.02 -21.31
C THR A 16 2.14 -20.14 -19.93
N ILE A 17 2.72 -20.96 -19.05
CA ILE A 17 2.28 -21.11 -17.67
C ILE A 17 3.22 -20.30 -16.77
N VAL A 18 2.68 -19.32 -16.06
CA VAL A 18 3.41 -18.40 -15.17
C VAL A 18 2.96 -18.65 -13.74
N GLY A 19 3.81 -19.28 -12.93
CA GLY A 19 3.50 -19.69 -11.55
C GLY A 19 4.46 -19.11 -10.51
N PHE A 20 4.07 -19.14 -9.24
CA PHE A 20 4.92 -18.67 -8.15
C PHE A 20 6.11 -19.62 -7.91
N PRO A 21 7.35 -19.10 -7.78
CA PRO A 21 8.56 -19.91 -7.58
C PRO A 21 8.73 -20.39 -6.13
N PRO A 22 9.72 -21.27 -5.85
CA PRO A 22 10.18 -21.57 -4.49
C PRO A 22 10.43 -20.28 -3.67
N PRO A 23 10.02 -20.19 -2.39
CA PRO A 23 9.66 -21.27 -1.46
C PRO A 23 8.22 -21.81 -1.56
N SER A 24 7.45 -21.51 -2.60
CA SER A 24 6.24 -22.31 -2.88
C SER A 24 6.57 -23.51 -3.78
N SER A 25 5.96 -24.66 -3.48
CA SER A 25 5.88 -25.80 -4.40
C SER A 25 4.92 -25.55 -5.56
N GLY A 26 3.97 -24.62 -5.43
CA GLY A 26 2.81 -24.50 -6.30
C GLY A 26 3.11 -24.37 -7.80
N GLY A 27 3.89 -23.36 -8.20
CA GLY A 27 4.22 -23.13 -9.60
C GLY A 27 5.06 -24.25 -10.22
N VAL A 28 6.02 -24.79 -9.45
CA VAL A 28 6.85 -25.94 -9.87
C VAL A 28 5.97 -27.15 -10.17
N HIS A 29 5.04 -27.46 -9.28
CA HIS A 29 4.21 -28.66 -9.38
C HIS A 29 3.11 -28.58 -10.43
N VAL A 30 2.49 -27.41 -10.61
CA VAL A 30 1.55 -27.20 -11.71
C VAL A 30 2.28 -27.37 -13.05
N ALA A 31 3.45 -26.74 -13.23
CA ALA A 31 4.25 -26.89 -14.44
C ALA A 31 4.74 -28.34 -14.66
N GLN A 32 5.20 -29.03 -13.60
CA GLN A 32 5.63 -30.43 -13.70
C GLN A 32 4.47 -31.35 -14.14
N MET A 33 3.30 -31.22 -13.52
CA MET A 33 2.14 -32.06 -13.85
C MET A 33 1.62 -31.79 -15.26
N LEU A 34 1.66 -30.54 -15.73
CA LEU A 34 1.36 -30.21 -17.12
C LEU A 34 2.40 -30.82 -18.09
N ASN A 35 3.69 -30.78 -17.78
CA ASN A 35 4.72 -31.46 -18.59
C ASN A 35 4.56 -33.00 -18.62
N ILE A 36 3.94 -33.61 -17.61
CA ILE A 36 3.60 -35.05 -17.60
C ILE A 36 2.39 -35.34 -18.50
N LEU A 37 1.43 -34.41 -18.58
CA LEU A 37 0.20 -34.54 -19.40
C LEU A 37 0.41 -34.18 -20.88
N GLU A 38 1.41 -33.35 -21.20
CA GLU A 38 1.74 -32.90 -22.56
C GLU A 38 1.73 -34.02 -23.63
N PRO A 39 2.26 -35.24 -23.38
CA PRO A 39 2.31 -36.31 -24.39
C PRO A 39 0.98 -37.03 -24.62
N PHE A 40 -0.05 -36.74 -23.81
CA PHE A 40 -1.35 -37.40 -23.87
C PHE A 40 -2.38 -36.52 -24.59
N ASP A 41 -3.19 -37.17 -25.43
CA ASP A 41 -4.45 -36.62 -25.92
C ASP A 41 -5.50 -36.75 -24.81
N VAL A 42 -5.49 -35.76 -23.90
CA VAL A 42 -6.34 -35.75 -22.70
C VAL A 42 -7.82 -35.66 -23.09
N ALA A 43 -8.15 -35.01 -24.20
CA ALA A 43 -9.51 -34.93 -24.74
C ALA A 43 -10.00 -36.29 -25.22
N ALA A 44 -9.28 -36.94 -26.16
CA ALA A 44 -9.67 -38.24 -26.69
C ALA A 44 -9.68 -39.35 -25.63
N ILE A 45 -8.90 -39.22 -24.55
CA ILE A 45 -8.99 -40.10 -23.38
C ILE A 45 -10.27 -39.83 -22.58
N ALA A 46 -10.58 -38.56 -22.28
CA ALA A 46 -11.75 -38.18 -21.49
C ALA A 46 -13.08 -38.49 -22.18
N ASP A 47 -13.19 -38.22 -23.48
CA ASP A 47 -14.38 -38.50 -24.31
C ASP A 47 -14.66 -40.01 -24.42
N LYS A 48 -13.61 -40.84 -24.39
CA LYS A 48 -13.69 -42.29 -24.52
C LYS A 48 -13.94 -43.00 -23.18
N ASP A 49 -13.24 -42.57 -22.12
CA ASP A 49 -13.37 -43.12 -20.78
C ASP A 49 -12.95 -42.06 -19.74
N TRP A 50 -13.93 -41.40 -19.14
CA TRP A 50 -13.72 -40.42 -18.07
C TRP A 50 -12.98 -41.00 -16.85
N ALA A 51 -13.13 -42.30 -16.55
CA ALA A 51 -12.38 -42.94 -15.48
C ALA A 51 -10.91 -43.19 -15.86
N ALA A 52 -10.60 -43.39 -17.15
CA ALA A 52 -9.22 -43.38 -17.65
C ALA A 52 -8.59 -41.99 -17.54
N TYR A 53 -9.34 -40.92 -17.85
CA TYR A 53 -8.88 -39.54 -17.63
C TYR A 53 -8.62 -39.25 -16.13
N LEU A 54 -9.55 -39.58 -15.25
CA LEU A 54 -9.36 -39.41 -13.80
C LEU A 54 -8.19 -40.26 -13.26
N HIS A 55 -7.98 -41.46 -13.81
CA HIS A 55 -6.81 -42.27 -13.50
C HIS A 55 -5.50 -41.58 -13.95
N LEU A 56 -5.41 -41.08 -15.20
CA LEU A 56 -4.24 -40.35 -15.72
C LEU A 56 -3.91 -39.13 -14.85
N MET A 57 -4.94 -38.38 -14.43
CA MET A 57 -4.80 -37.24 -13.53
C MET A 57 -4.32 -37.68 -12.14
N ALA A 58 -4.83 -38.78 -11.58
CA ALA A 58 -4.40 -39.32 -10.29
C ALA A 58 -2.93 -39.81 -10.31
N GLU A 59 -2.52 -40.52 -11.37
CA GLU A 59 -1.14 -40.99 -11.53
C GLU A 59 -0.16 -39.82 -11.76
N THR A 60 -0.56 -38.82 -12.56
CA THR A 60 0.18 -37.56 -12.73
C THR A 60 0.40 -36.85 -11.41
N MET A 61 -0.67 -36.69 -10.61
CA MET A 61 -0.57 -36.12 -9.27
C MET A 61 0.34 -36.96 -8.37
N LYS A 62 0.21 -38.29 -8.37
CA LYS A 62 1.05 -39.19 -7.57
C LYS A 62 2.54 -39.08 -7.89
N LEU A 63 2.91 -39.07 -9.17
CA LEU A 63 4.29 -38.93 -9.61
C LEU A 63 4.87 -37.57 -9.21
N ALA A 64 4.13 -36.49 -9.47
CA ALA A 64 4.58 -35.15 -9.11
C ALA A 64 4.62 -34.95 -7.58
N PHE A 65 3.69 -35.50 -6.80
CA PHE A 65 3.71 -35.33 -5.34
C PHE A 65 4.82 -36.12 -4.64
N ALA A 66 5.29 -37.24 -5.21
CA ALA A 66 6.52 -37.89 -4.74
C ALA A 66 7.73 -36.96 -4.93
N ASP A 67 7.79 -36.27 -6.06
CA ASP A 67 8.78 -35.22 -6.33
C ASP A 67 8.57 -33.96 -5.48
N ARG A 68 7.31 -33.57 -5.18
CA ARG A 68 6.99 -32.46 -4.26
C ARG A 68 7.53 -32.75 -2.88
N ALA A 69 7.45 -34.02 -2.49
CA ALA A 69 7.93 -34.43 -1.21
C ALA A 69 9.44 -34.15 -1.16
N HIS A 70 10.21 -34.87 -1.95
CA HIS A 70 11.65 -34.92 -1.79
C HIS A 70 12.42 -33.66 -2.26
N TRP A 71 11.91 -32.89 -3.24
CA TRP A 71 12.74 -31.87 -3.92
C TRP A 71 12.73 -30.45 -3.38
N LEU A 72 11.75 -30.10 -2.56
CA LEU A 72 11.31 -28.71 -2.48
C LEU A 72 11.48 -28.07 -1.10
N GLY A 73 11.83 -26.79 -1.12
CA GLY A 73 12.06 -26.00 0.09
C GLY A 73 12.41 -24.56 -0.27
N ASP A 74 13.01 -23.85 0.69
CA ASP A 74 13.47 -22.49 0.48
C ASP A 74 14.73 -22.45 -0.41
N PRO A 75 14.70 -21.80 -1.59
CA PRO A 75 15.86 -21.75 -2.48
C PRO A 75 17.01 -20.89 -1.94
N ASP A 76 16.79 -20.11 -0.88
CA ASP A 76 17.84 -19.39 -0.18
C ASP A 76 18.62 -20.34 0.79
N PHE A 77 18.16 -21.58 0.98
CA PHE A 77 18.72 -22.58 1.92
C PHE A 77 18.89 -23.99 1.33
N ALA A 78 18.28 -24.32 0.18
CA ALA A 78 18.36 -25.65 -0.43
C ALA A 78 18.29 -25.62 -1.97
N GLN A 79 18.86 -26.65 -2.60
CA GLN A 79 18.99 -26.73 -4.06
C GLN A 79 17.75 -27.35 -4.71
N VAL A 80 16.71 -26.55 -4.96
CA VAL A 80 15.53 -26.99 -5.72
C VAL A 80 15.93 -27.22 -7.20
N PRO A 81 15.79 -28.43 -7.77
CA PRO A 81 16.26 -28.72 -9.14
C PRO A 81 15.39 -28.04 -10.20
N ARG A 82 16.02 -27.28 -11.12
CA ARG A 82 15.30 -26.69 -12.28
C ARG A 82 14.70 -27.73 -13.22
N GLY A 83 15.30 -28.93 -13.27
CA GLY A 83 14.85 -30.05 -14.11
C GLY A 83 13.41 -30.52 -13.85
N LEU A 84 12.82 -30.19 -12.69
CA LEU A 84 11.42 -30.51 -12.38
C LEU A 84 10.42 -29.95 -13.39
N VAL A 85 10.73 -28.82 -14.01
CA VAL A 85 9.87 -28.16 -15.01
C VAL A 85 10.42 -28.23 -16.43
N GLU A 86 11.40 -29.10 -16.69
CA GLU A 86 11.86 -29.38 -18.05
C GLU A 86 10.89 -30.38 -18.73
N PRO A 87 10.39 -30.09 -19.94
CA PRO A 87 9.44 -30.98 -20.63
C PRO A 87 9.97 -32.40 -20.89
N GLN A 88 11.30 -32.58 -21.01
CA GLN A 88 11.90 -33.90 -21.12
C GLN A 88 11.71 -34.74 -19.85
N TYR A 89 11.83 -34.14 -18.66
CA TYR A 89 11.63 -34.87 -17.40
C TYR A 89 10.15 -35.24 -17.20
N GLY A 90 9.23 -34.35 -17.58
CA GLY A 90 7.80 -34.67 -17.66
C GLY A 90 7.51 -35.87 -18.57
N ARG A 91 8.16 -35.94 -19.75
CA ARG A 91 8.07 -37.08 -20.67
C ARG A 91 8.66 -38.38 -20.12
N GLU A 92 9.74 -38.35 -19.32
CA GLU A 92 10.24 -39.56 -18.66
C GLU A 92 9.32 -40.05 -17.53
N LEU A 93 8.67 -39.13 -16.81
CA LEU A 93 7.65 -39.48 -15.82
C LEU A 93 6.36 -40.02 -16.48
N ALA A 94 5.92 -39.44 -17.61
CA ALA A 94 4.76 -39.89 -18.37
C ALA A 94 4.86 -41.38 -18.79
N LYS A 95 6.05 -41.84 -19.20
CA LYS A 95 6.30 -43.26 -19.54
C LYS A 95 6.09 -44.24 -18.38
N ARG A 96 6.00 -43.78 -17.14
CA ARG A 96 5.76 -44.63 -15.95
C ARG A 96 4.27 -44.98 -15.79
N ILE A 97 3.36 -44.18 -16.36
CA ILE A 97 1.91 -44.29 -16.16
C ILE A 97 1.35 -45.50 -16.93
N GLN A 98 0.61 -46.36 -16.25
CA GLN A 98 -0.02 -47.56 -16.83
C GLN A 98 -1.54 -47.39 -16.85
N MET A 99 -2.12 -47.03 -18.00
CA MET A 99 -3.55 -46.65 -18.12
C MET A 99 -4.58 -47.72 -17.68
N ASP A 100 -4.12 -48.95 -17.40
CA ASP A 100 -4.92 -50.07 -16.91
C ASP A 100 -4.79 -50.31 -15.38
N ARG A 101 -3.78 -49.77 -14.70
CA ARG A 101 -3.49 -50.04 -13.28
C ARG A 101 -2.66 -48.97 -12.58
N THR A 102 -2.82 -48.81 -11.27
CA THR A 102 -1.99 -47.90 -10.46
C THR A 102 -0.49 -48.21 -10.58
N THR A 103 0.30 -47.20 -10.89
CA THR A 103 1.77 -47.28 -10.92
C THR A 103 2.29 -47.41 -9.49
N PRO A 104 3.13 -48.41 -9.16
CA PRO A 104 3.76 -48.50 -7.84
C PRO A 104 4.86 -47.44 -7.65
N VAL A 105 4.50 -46.29 -7.07
CA VAL A 105 5.44 -45.19 -6.80
C VAL A 105 6.08 -45.40 -5.42
N ARG A 106 7.07 -46.29 -5.34
CA ARG A 106 7.81 -46.59 -4.08
C ARG A 106 8.72 -45.44 -3.62
N SER A 107 9.07 -44.54 -4.53
CA SER A 107 9.90 -43.36 -4.29
C SER A 107 9.57 -42.27 -5.31
N HIS A 108 10.03 -41.05 -5.02
CA HIS A 108 10.22 -39.96 -5.98
C HIS A 108 10.94 -40.40 -7.27
N GLY A 109 10.82 -39.59 -8.32
CA GLY A 109 11.74 -39.64 -9.46
C GLY A 109 13.05 -38.95 -9.10
N GLN A 110 14.11 -39.22 -9.87
CA GLN A 110 15.42 -38.58 -9.65
C GLN A 110 15.73 -37.64 -10.82
N PRO A 111 15.27 -36.37 -10.76
CA PRO A 111 15.78 -35.33 -11.64
C PRO A 111 17.26 -35.08 -11.32
N PRO A 112 18.02 -34.38 -12.18
CA PRO A 112 19.44 -34.17 -11.92
C PRO A 112 19.73 -33.37 -10.62
N ARG A 113 20.47 -34.00 -9.67
CA ARG A 113 21.09 -33.46 -8.42
C ARG A 113 20.12 -33.41 -7.19
N ALA A 114 20.23 -34.29 -6.17
CA ALA A 114 18.98 -34.87 -5.62
C ALA A 114 18.89 -35.66 -4.23
N GLU A 115 18.67 -35.05 -3.00
CA GLU A 115 18.43 -35.79 -1.69
C GLU A 115 17.51 -35.18 -0.48
N THR A 116 16.47 -35.92 0.07
CA THR A 116 15.66 -36.13 1.41
C THR A 116 14.76 -35.07 2.25
N GLU A 117 14.06 -35.31 3.47
CA GLU A 117 12.53 -35.15 3.91
C GLU A 117 11.73 -34.17 5.06
N LEU A 118 10.31 -33.95 5.22
CA LEU A 118 9.34 -32.79 5.84
C LEU A 118 7.78 -33.09 6.32
N PHE A 119 6.70 -32.23 6.66
CA PHE A 119 6.00 -31.57 7.94
C PHE A 119 4.42 -31.14 8.20
N GLU A 120 3.35 -30.33 7.80
CA GLU A 120 2.50 -29.39 6.89
C GLU A 120 1.49 -28.53 7.82
N ARG A 121 0.26 -27.89 7.62
CA ARG A 121 -0.82 -27.61 6.57
C ARG A 121 -1.62 -26.26 6.82
N HIS A 122 -1.85 -25.34 5.85
CA HIS A 122 -3.15 -24.64 5.47
C HIS A 122 -3.02 -23.46 4.43
N THR A 123 -4.14 -22.81 3.98
CA THR A 123 -4.17 -21.66 3.01
C THR A 123 -5.55 -21.00 2.66
N THR A 124 -5.58 -19.78 2.05
CA THR A 124 -6.70 -19.07 1.32
C THR A 124 -6.27 -18.32 0.02
N HIS A 125 -7.18 -17.83 -0.86
CA HIS A 125 -6.84 -17.18 -2.17
C HIS A 125 -7.85 -16.13 -2.73
N ILE A 126 -7.36 -15.17 -3.54
CA ILE A 126 -8.08 -14.05 -4.22
C ILE A 126 -7.46 -13.80 -5.63
N ALA A 127 -8.25 -13.35 -6.63
CA ALA A 127 -7.76 -12.91 -7.95
C ALA A 127 -8.44 -11.60 -8.46
N ALA A 128 -7.78 -10.86 -9.36
CA ALA A 128 -8.29 -9.64 -10.01
C ALA A 128 -7.67 -9.42 -11.41
N ALA A 129 -8.39 -8.74 -12.30
CA ALA A 129 -7.89 -8.28 -13.62
C ALA A 129 -8.59 -6.98 -14.06
N ASP A 130 -7.97 -6.18 -14.93
CA ASP A 130 -8.54 -4.91 -15.40
C ASP A 130 -8.36 -4.60 -16.90
N ALA A 131 -9.05 -3.55 -17.37
CA ALA A 131 -9.04 -3.11 -18.76
C ALA A 131 -7.76 -2.35 -19.19
N ALA A 132 -6.83 -2.08 -18.27
CA ALA A 132 -5.49 -1.58 -18.60
C ALA A 132 -4.49 -2.74 -18.87
N GLY A 133 -4.92 -3.99 -18.67
CA GLY A 133 -4.11 -5.19 -18.89
C GLY A 133 -3.41 -5.69 -17.62
N ASN A 134 -3.75 -5.18 -16.44
CA ASN A 134 -3.22 -5.72 -15.19
C ASN A 134 -3.93 -7.03 -14.82
N TRP A 135 -3.17 -8.04 -14.37
CA TRP A 135 -3.67 -9.33 -13.89
C TRP A 135 -2.97 -9.70 -12.59
N VAL A 136 -3.73 -10.16 -11.60
CA VAL A 136 -3.26 -10.40 -10.23
C VAL A 136 -3.88 -11.69 -9.67
N GLY A 137 -3.05 -12.58 -9.13
CA GLY A 137 -3.47 -13.72 -8.31
C GLY A 137 -2.72 -13.72 -6.98
N ILE A 138 -3.45 -13.67 -5.86
CA ILE A 138 -2.90 -13.57 -4.50
C ILE A 138 -3.39 -14.75 -3.67
N THR A 139 -2.47 -15.64 -3.32
CA THR A 139 -2.71 -16.66 -2.29
C THR A 139 -2.13 -16.16 -0.97
N ALA A 140 -2.86 -16.35 0.13
CA ALA A 140 -2.49 -15.86 1.46
C ALA A 140 -2.84 -16.91 2.52
N THR A 141 -2.23 -16.84 3.71
CA THR A 141 -2.33 -17.92 4.70
C THR A 141 -1.93 -17.42 6.09
N ILE A 142 -2.44 -18.11 7.13
CA ILE A 142 -1.99 -18.02 8.52
C ILE A 142 -1.61 -19.41 9.05
N ASN A 143 -1.22 -20.29 8.15
CA ASN A 143 -1.42 -21.72 8.27
C ASN A 143 -2.84 -22.02 8.78
N THR A 144 -3.02 -22.86 9.82
CA THR A 144 -4.29 -23.52 10.16
C THR A 144 -5.49 -22.58 10.39
N THR A 145 -6.71 -23.13 10.53
CA THR A 145 -7.87 -22.33 10.92
C THR A 145 -7.64 -21.67 12.29
N PHE A 146 -7.59 -20.33 12.32
CA PHE A 146 -7.07 -19.49 13.43
C PHE A 146 -5.57 -19.62 13.75
N GLY A 147 -4.78 -20.22 12.86
CA GLY A 147 -3.33 -20.34 12.96
C GLY A 147 -2.87 -20.97 14.28
N SER A 148 -1.93 -20.31 14.95
CA SER A 148 -1.47 -20.69 16.29
C SER A 148 -2.55 -20.61 17.38
N LYS A 149 -3.72 -20.02 17.08
CA LYS A 149 -4.80 -19.65 18.01
C LYS A 149 -4.39 -18.56 19.02
N VAL A 150 -3.19 -18.01 18.89
CA VAL A 150 -2.73 -16.85 19.65
C VAL A 150 -3.20 -15.57 18.97
N VAL A 151 -3.83 -14.67 19.74
CA VAL A 151 -4.18 -13.32 19.30
C VAL A 151 -3.27 -12.33 20.01
N ILE A 152 -2.68 -11.37 19.29
CA ILE A 152 -1.86 -10.31 19.92
C ILE A 152 -2.80 -9.43 20.76
N PRO A 153 -2.60 -9.30 22.10
CA PRO A 153 -3.52 -8.62 23.00
C PRO A 153 -3.89 -7.20 22.54
N GLY A 154 -5.19 -6.87 22.57
CA GLY A 154 -5.71 -5.55 22.19
C GLY A 154 -5.80 -5.27 20.69
N THR A 155 -5.24 -6.10 19.81
CA THR A 155 -5.15 -5.80 18.36
C THR A 155 -6.13 -6.58 17.47
N GLY A 156 -6.67 -7.71 17.96
CA GLY A 156 -7.43 -8.66 17.13
C GLY A 156 -6.60 -9.46 16.11
N VAL A 157 -5.27 -9.22 16.00
CA VAL A 157 -4.40 -9.90 15.04
C VAL A 157 -4.13 -11.34 15.48
N VAL A 158 -4.60 -12.31 14.69
CA VAL A 158 -4.35 -13.74 14.87
C VAL A 158 -2.98 -14.10 14.31
N MET A 159 -2.15 -14.76 15.12
CA MET A 159 -0.81 -15.21 14.73
C MET A 159 -0.86 -16.53 13.96
N ASN A 160 -0.14 -16.60 12.84
CA ASN A 160 -0.02 -17.82 12.04
C ASN A 160 0.67 -18.97 12.79
N ASN A 161 0.51 -20.20 12.29
CA ASN A 161 1.40 -21.32 12.64
C ASN A 161 2.15 -21.86 11.42
N GLU A 162 2.67 -21.02 10.52
CA GLU A 162 3.34 -21.47 9.28
C GLU A 162 4.62 -22.29 9.54
N MET A 163 5.16 -22.25 10.77
CA MET A 163 6.27 -23.11 11.20
C MET A 163 5.99 -24.62 11.08
N ASP A 164 4.72 -25.01 11.00
CA ASP A 164 4.21 -26.37 10.78
C ASP A 164 4.58 -26.90 9.36
N ASP A 165 4.75 -26.02 8.37
CA ASP A 165 5.14 -26.38 6.99
C ASP A 165 6.69 -26.53 6.81
N PHE A 166 7.50 -26.80 7.85
CA PHE A 166 9.00 -26.98 7.80
C PHE A 166 9.46 -28.45 7.62
N SER A 167 10.58 -28.95 8.18
CA SER A 167 10.78 -30.37 8.54
C SER A 167 11.18 -30.49 10.00
N ILE A 168 10.46 -31.32 10.76
CA ILE A 168 10.91 -31.84 12.07
C ILE A 168 11.92 -32.97 11.90
N GLN A 169 11.66 -33.89 10.96
CA GLN A 169 12.50 -35.06 10.68
C GLN A 169 12.09 -35.69 9.33
N PRO A 170 13.03 -36.26 8.56
CA PRO A 170 12.73 -37.11 7.42
C PRO A 170 11.67 -38.20 7.68
N GLY A 171 10.80 -38.46 6.69
CA GLY A 171 9.74 -39.45 6.76
C GLY A 171 8.61 -39.17 7.77
N VAL A 172 8.73 -38.18 8.65
CA VAL A 172 7.72 -37.91 9.69
C VAL A 172 6.56 -37.12 9.08
N PRO A 173 5.35 -37.70 9.04
CA PRO A 173 4.26 -37.14 8.30
C PRO A 173 3.58 -36.01 9.06
N ASN A 174 2.59 -35.50 8.35
CA ASN A 174 2.38 -34.08 8.27
C ASN A 174 1.08 -33.65 8.98
N ALA A 175 0.93 -32.40 9.45
CA ALA A 175 -0.27 -31.97 10.21
C ALA A 175 -1.61 -32.19 9.47
N PHE A 176 -1.57 -32.39 8.15
CA PHE A 176 -2.67 -33.02 7.42
C PHE A 176 -2.25 -33.97 6.27
N GLY A 177 -1.07 -34.62 6.38
CA GLY A 177 -0.82 -35.96 5.82
C GLY A 177 0.22 -36.20 4.72
N LEU A 178 0.93 -35.19 4.17
CA LEU A 178 2.10 -35.40 3.29
C LEU A 178 3.27 -36.14 3.99
N ILE A 179 4.36 -36.29 3.21
CA ILE A 179 5.77 -36.27 3.64
C ILE A 179 6.46 -35.23 2.74
N GLY A 180 7.62 -34.66 3.10
CA GLY A 180 8.38 -33.82 2.14
C GLY A 180 9.90 -33.88 2.14
N ALA A 181 10.65 -32.74 2.29
CA ALA A 181 12.11 -32.47 2.15
C ALA A 181 12.92 -31.88 3.39
N GLU A 182 14.14 -32.35 3.69
CA GLU A 182 15.23 -31.73 4.47
C GLU A 182 15.73 -30.44 3.80
N ALA A 183 15.58 -30.36 2.47
CA ALA A 183 15.60 -29.11 1.73
C ALA A 183 14.71 -28.04 2.39
N ASN A 184 13.70 -28.45 3.15
CA ASN A 184 12.82 -27.62 3.97
C ASN A 184 12.88 -27.90 5.48
N ALA A 185 13.96 -28.46 6.04
CA ALA A 185 14.14 -28.53 7.51
C ALA A 185 14.17 -27.15 8.20
N VAL A 186 13.72 -27.10 9.46
CA VAL A 186 13.70 -25.87 10.28
C VAL A 186 15.11 -25.26 10.33
N ALA A 187 15.24 -23.99 9.92
CA ALA A 187 16.47 -23.23 10.09
C ALA A 187 16.20 -21.73 10.34
N PRO A 188 17.03 -21.02 11.12
CA PRO A 188 16.84 -19.60 11.37
C PRO A 188 16.80 -18.76 10.08
N GLY A 189 15.74 -17.95 9.91
CA GLY A 189 15.57 -17.05 8.76
C GLY A 189 15.11 -17.71 7.46
N LYS A 190 14.99 -19.04 7.42
CA LYS A 190 14.39 -19.82 6.33
C LYS A 190 12.87 -19.60 6.30
N ARG A 191 12.22 -19.95 5.19
CA ARG A 191 10.76 -20.03 5.08
C ARG A 191 10.31 -21.49 4.89
N PRO A 192 9.13 -21.86 5.40
CA PRO A 192 8.53 -23.17 5.18
C PRO A 192 8.07 -23.38 3.72
N LEU A 193 7.87 -24.63 3.31
CA LEU A 193 7.48 -25.00 1.94
C LEU A 193 5.98 -24.89 1.75
N SER A 194 5.55 -23.75 1.24
CA SER A 194 4.13 -23.52 1.00
C SER A 194 3.59 -24.31 -0.20
N SER A 195 2.27 -24.48 -0.23
CA SER A 195 1.51 -25.08 -1.34
C SER A 195 0.74 -24.05 -2.18
N MET A 196 0.96 -22.75 -1.92
CA MET A 196 0.33 -21.62 -2.59
C MET A 196 0.62 -21.59 -4.10
N SER A 197 -0.40 -21.77 -4.95
CA SER A 197 -0.24 -21.91 -6.41
C SER A 197 -0.97 -20.82 -7.22
N PRO A 198 -0.78 -19.51 -6.97
CA PRO A 198 -1.33 -18.49 -7.85
C PRO A 198 -0.65 -18.62 -9.22
N THR A 199 -1.44 -18.78 -10.28
CA THR A 199 -0.98 -19.15 -11.62
C THR A 199 -1.70 -18.32 -12.67
N ILE A 200 -0.93 -17.74 -13.60
CA ILE A 200 -1.43 -17.02 -14.77
C ILE A 200 -1.08 -17.84 -16.03
N VAL A 201 -2.01 -17.92 -16.96
CA VAL A 201 -1.85 -18.58 -18.27
C VAL A 201 -1.89 -17.52 -19.36
N LEU A 202 -0.89 -17.53 -20.24
CA LEU A 202 -0.83 -16.68 -21.43
C LEU A 202 -1.03 -17.52 -22.70
N ARG A 203 -1.68 -16.96 -23.72
CA ARG A 203 -1.63 -17.45 -25.11
C ARG A 203 -0.80 -16.45 -25.91
N GLY A 204 0.39 -16.87 -26.34
CA GLY A 204 1.45 -15.91 -26.72
C GLY A 204 1.83 -15.04 -25.51
N ASP A 205 1.83 -13.73 -25.69
CA ASP A 205 2.12 -12.74 -24.64
C ASP A 205 0.88 -12.20 -23.91
N GLN A 206 -0.34 -12.57 -24.36
CA GLN A 206 -1.58 -12.09 -23.74
C GLN A 206 -2.06 -13.04 -22.62
N PRO A 207 -2.29 -12.54 -21.39
CA PRO A 207 -2.94 -13.34 -20.35
C PRO A 207 -4.40 -13.64 -20.72
N ILE A 208 -4.79 -14.90 -20.54
CA ILE A 208 -6.15 -15.38 -20.84
C ILE A 208 -6.88 -15.93 -19.60
N LEU A 209 -6.13 -16.37 -18.59
CA LEU A 209 -6.68 -16.99 -17.38
C LEU A 209 -5.74 -16.70 -16.20
N THR A 210 -6.29 -16.32 -15.06
CA THR A 210 -5.63 -16.41 -13.74
C THR A 210 -6.43 -17.35 -12.86
N VAL A 211 -5.74 -18.21 -12.12
CA VAL A 211 -6.35 -19.22 -11.26
C VAL A 211 -5.49 -19.49 -10.03
N GLY A 212 -6.15 -19.71 -8.90
CA GLY A 212 -5.54 -20.17 -7.67
C GLY A 212 -6.60 -20.66 -6.70
N ALA A 213 -6.19 -21.24 -5.57
CA ALA A 213 -7.12 -21.85 -4.64
C ALA A 213 -6.67 -21.82 -3.18
N ALA A 214 -7.57 -22.22 -2.30
CA ALA A 214 -7.39 -22.49 -0.87
C ALA A 214 -7.30 -24.01 -0.57
N GLY A 215 -6.74 -24.37 0.59
CA GLY A 215 -6.80 -25.75 1.12
C GLY A 215 -5.52 -26.60 1.08
N GLY A 216 -4.32 -26.02 1.21
CA GLY A 216 -3.07 -26.78 1.30
C GLY A 216 -2.61 -27.34 -0.05
N PRO A 217 -2.00 -28.54 -0.14
CA PRO A 217 -1.61 -29.13 -1.43
C PRO A 217 -2.80 -29.48 -2.33
N LYS A 218 -4.04 -29.52 -1.80
CA LYS A 218 -5.24 -29.56 -2.64
C LYS A 218 -5.31 -28.36 -3.60
N ILE A 219 -4.63 -27.25 -3.30
CA ILE A 219 -4.51 -26.09 -4.20
C ILE A 219 -3.84 -26.49 -5.50
N ILE A 220 -2.70 -27.17 -5.40
CA ILE A 220 -1.89 -27.57 -6.55
C ILE A 220 -2.72 -28.45 -7.49
N THR A 221 -3.49 -29.40 -6.93
CA THR A 221 -4.37 -30.28 -7.70
C THR A 221 -5.66 -29.59 -8.20
N GLN A 222 -6.19 -28.59 -7.49
CA GLN A 222 -7.32 -27.75 -7.94
C GLN A 222 -6.93 -26.91 -9.17
N VAL A 223 -5.77 -26.25 -9.10
CA VAL A 223 -5.21 -25.44 -10.18
C VAL A 223 -4.95 -26.30 -11.41
N LEU A 224 -4.28 -27.45 -11.25
CA LEU A 224 -4.09 -28.40 -12.35
C LEU A 224 -5.41 -28.82 -13.00
N GLN A 225 -6.38 -29.29 -12.21
CA GLN A 225 -7.68 -29.73 -12.76
C GLN A 225 -8.42 -28.60 -13.46
N THR A 226 -8.35 -27.37 -12.96
CA THR A 226 -9.00 -26.21 -13.60
C THR A 226 -8.33 -25.86 -14.93
N ILE A 227 -7.00 -25.85 -14.98
CA ILE A 227 -6.23 -25.58 -16.21
C ILE A 227 -6.50 -26.68 -17.25
N VAL A 228 -6.36 -27.96 -16.90
CA VAL A 228 -6.56 -29.09 -17.83
C VAL A 228 -7.99 -29.13 -18.34
N ARG A 229 -9.00 -28.97 -17.48
CA ARG A 229 -10.41 -28.92 -17.90
C ARG A 229 -10.71 -27.74 -18.82
N ARG A 230 -10.10 -26.58 -18.58
CA ARG A 230 -10.34 -25.40 -19.42
C ARG A 230 -9.61 -25.48 -20.77
N LEU A 231 -8.36 -25.94 -20.79
CA LEU A 231 -7.50 -25.86 -21.99
C LEU A 231 -7.54 -27.12 -22.85
N ASP A 232 -7.66 -28.31 -22.27
CA ASP A 232 -7.66 -29.57 -23.02
C ASP A 232 -9.09 -30.07 -23.32
N LEU A 233 -10.02 -29.87 -22.39
CA LEU A 233 -11.39 -30.38 -22.48
C LEU A 233 -12.42 -29.30 -22.89
N ASP A 234 -11.94 -28.11 -23.26
CA ASP A 234 -12.71 -26.89 -23.58
C ASP A 234 -13.92 -26.60 -22.65
N MET A 235 -13.84 -27.04 -21.38
CA MET A 235 -14.93 -26.83 -20.43
C MET A 235 -15.01 -25.34 -20.08
N SER A 236 -16.21 -24.77 -20.12
CA SER A 236 -16.45 -23.41 -19.61
C SER A 236 -15.86 -23.25 -18.20
N LEU A 237 -15.35 -22.05 -17.87
CA LEU A 237 -14.68 -21.80 -16.59
C LEU A 237 -15.50 -22.29 -15.38
N TYR A 238 -16.82 -22.10 -15.42
CA TYR A 238 -17.75 -22.63 -14.42
C TYR A 238 -17.66 -24.16 -14.31
N ASN A 239 -17.79 -24.90 -15.42
CA ASN A 239 -17.73 -26.35 -15.43
C ASN A 239 -16.35 -26.88 -15.01
N ALA A 240 -15.26 -26.23 -15.42
CA ALA A 240 -13.90 -26.61 -15.05
C ALA A 240 -13.69 -26.59 -13.52
N VAL A 241 -14.16 -25.54 -12.85
CA VAL A 241 -14.09 -25.39 -11.38
C VAL A 241 -15.16 -26.20 -10.66
N ALA A 242 -16.38 -26.27 -11.18
CA ALA A 242 -17.53 -26.93 -10.54
C ALA A 242 -17.40 -28.47 -10.56
N SER A 243 -16.90 -29.08 -11.63
CA SER A 243 -16.87 -30.54 -11.79
C SER A 243 -16.18 -31.27 -10.62
N PRO A 244 -16.70 -32.41 -10.14
CA PRO A 244 -16.17 -33.14 -8.98
C PRO A 244 -14.67 -33.38 -9.05
N ARG A 245 -13.96 -33.12 -7.96
CA ARG A 245 -12.49 -33.12 -7.89
C ARG A 245 -11.93 -34.42 -7.38
N ILE A 246 -10.71 -34.71 -7.81
CA ILE A 246 -9.83 -35.72 -7.22
C ILE A 246 -8.58 -35.07 -6.65
N HIS A 247 -7.90 -35.77 -5.73
CA HIS A 247 -6.63 -35.35 -5.15
C HIS A 247 -5.81 -36.59 -4.78
N HIS A 248 -4.64 -36.73 -5.39
CA HIS A 248 -3.60 -37.66 -4.94
C HIS A 248 -2.39 -36.88 -4.44
N GLN A 249 -1.77 -37.35 -3.36
CA GLN A 249 -0.66 -36.66 -2.68
C GLN A 249 0.57 -37.56 -2.46
N TRP A 250 0.62 -38.67 -3.19
CA TRP A 250 1.59 -39.77 -3.06
C TRP A 250 1.55 -40.53 -1.73
N SER A 251 1.84 -39.85 -0.61
CA SER A 251 1.77 -40.45 0.73
C SER A 251 0.69 -39.74 1.57
N PRO A 252 -0.25 -40.47 2.22
CA PRO A 252 -0.52 -41.90 2.01
C PRO A 252 -1.04 -42.18 0.58
N ASP A 253 -0.79 -43.40 0.08
CA ASP A 253 -1.20 -43.83 -1.28
C ASP A 253 -2.72 -44.08 -1.32
N ARG A 254 -3.47 -42.99 -1.47
CA ARG A 254 -4.94 -42.90 -1.40
C ARG A 254 -5.45 -41.83 -2.35
N LEU A 255 -6.42 -42.20 -3.18
CA LEU A 255 -7.10 -41.27 -4.07
C LEU A 255 -8.31 -40.65 -3.39
N TYR A 256 -8.17 -39.41 -2.93
CA TYR A 256 -9.29 -38.66 -2.37
C TYR A 256 -10.17 -38.15 -3.51
N VAL A 257 -11.47 -38.46 -3.47
CA VAL A 257 -12.46 -38.01 -4.47
C VAL A 257 -13.62 -37.30 -3.79
N GLU A 258 -14.18 -36.27 -4.42
CA GLU A 258 -15.39 -35.63 -3.93
C GLU A 258 -16.59 -36.61 -3.94
N ARG A 259 -17.54 -36.44 -3.01
CA ARG A 259 -18.73 -37.31 -2.87
C ARG A 259 -19.63 -37.23 -4.10
N GLU A 260 -19.58 -36.11 -4.79
CA GLU A 260 -20.36 -35.74 -5.96
C GLU A 260 -19.86 -36.44 -7.25
N LEU A 261 -18.72 -37.14 -7.20
CA LEU A 261 -18.25 -37.97 -8.31
C LEU A 261 -19.11 -39.24 -8.44
N ALA A 262 -19.72 -39.47 -9.60
CA ALA A 262 -20.62 -40.60 -9.83
C ALA A 262 -19.93 -41.98 -9.67
N ASP A 263 -20.67 -42.97 -9.17
CA ASP A 263 -20.13 -44.29 -8.83
C ASP A 263 -19.42 -45.03 -9.98
N PRO A 264 -19.91 -45.05 -11.23
CA PRO A 264 -19.19 -45.73 -12.33
C PRO A 264 -17.76 -45.21 -12.56
N PHE A 265 -17.48 -43.95 -12.21
CA PHE A 265 -16.12 -43.39 -12.28
C PHE A 265 -15.26 -43.81 -11.08
N VAL A 266 -15.87 -43.97 -9.90
CA VAL A 266 -15.20 -44.51 -8.70
C VAL A 266 -14.91 -46.01 -8.87
N ASP A 267 -15.83 -46.77 -9.46
CA ASP A 267 -15.63 -48.17 -9.83
C ASP A 267 -14.52 -48.29 -10.88
N GLY A 268 -14.55 -47.47 -11.94
CA GLY A 268 -13.51 -47.42 -12.97
C GLY A 268 -12.12 -46.99 -12.49
N LEU A 269 -12.04 -46.29 -11.35
CA LEU A 269 -10.78 -46.01 -10.63
C LEU A 269 -10.37 -47.19 -9.74
N THR A 270 -11.32 -47.81 -9.04
CA THR A 270 -11.10 -48.94 -8.13
C THR A 270 -10.66 -50.21 -8.87
N VAL A 271 -11.24 -50.48 -10.05
CA VAL A 271 -10.83 -51.56 -10.98
C VAL A 271 -9.39 -51.37 -11.45
N ARG A 272 -8.95 -50.12 -11.61
CA ARG A 272 -7.54 -49.75 -11.90
C ARG A 272 -6.65 -49.76 -10.65
N GLY A 273 -7.12 -50.24 -9.51
CA GLY A 273 -6.32 -50.41 -8.29
C GLY A 273 -6.10 -49.12 -7.48
N HIS A 274 -6.91 -48.07 -7.64
CA HIS A 274 -6.86 -46.89 -6.77
C HIS A 274 -7.52 -47.17 -5.41
N ALA A 275 -6.84 -46.84 -4.32
CA ALA A 275 -7.42 -46.85 -2.98
C ALA A 275 -8.29 -45.60 -2.76
N VAL A 276 -9.53 -45.63 -3.27
CA VAL A 276 -10.43 -44.46 -3.30
C VAL A 276 -11.01 -44.14 -1.92
N VAL A 277 -10.99 -42.84 -1.55
CA VAL A 277 -11.59 -42.30 -0.33
C VAL A 277 -12.53 -41.14 -0.69
N ARG A 278 -13.85 -41.35 -0.55
CA ARG A 278 -14.84 -40.28 -0.74
C ARG A 278 -14.73 -39.24 0.40
N THR A 279 -14.51 -37.98 0.04
CA THR A 279 -14.32 -36.83 0.94
C THR A 279 -15.25 -35.67 0.58
N GLY A 280 -15.43 -34.71 1.49
CA GLY A 280 -16.20 -33.50 1.22
C GLY A 280 -15.44 -32.49 0.34
N GLY A 281 -16.10 -31.39 -0.02
CA GLY A 281 -15.61 -30.34 -0.92
C GLY A 281 -14.12 -30.01 -0.76
N ALA A 282 -13.37 -30.17 -1.84
CA ALA A 282 -11.92 -30.13 -1.87
C ALA A 282 -11.41 -28.72 -2.24
N GLY A 283 -11.39 -27.84 -1.25
CA GLY A 283 -10.84 -26.49 -1.34
C GLY A 283 -11.75 -25.47 -2.02
N VAL A 284 -11.23 -24.26 -2.18
CA VAL A 284 -11.94 -23.11 -2.78
C VAL A 284 -11.06 -22.51 -3.87
N THR A 285 -11.47 -22.66 -5.12
CA THR A 285 -10.80 -22.07 -6.30
C THR A 285 -11.41 -20.71 -6.65
N GLN A 286 -10.58 -19.72 -7.00
CA GLN A 286 -11.02 -18.48 -7.65
C GLN A 286 -10.33 -18.40 -9.01
N ALA A 287 -11.03 -17.88 -10.02
CA ALA A 287 -10.47 -17.71 -11.35
C ALA A 287 -11.06 -16.49 -12.06
N ILE A 288 -10.30 -15.94 -13.00
CA ILE A 288 -10.80 -14.97 -14.00
C ILE A 288 -10.27 -15.42 -15.35
N GLU A 289 -11.15 -15.55 -16.34
CA GLU A 289 -10.83 -15.74 -17.75
C GLU A 289 -11.08 -14.45 -18.53
N TYR A 290 -10.38 -14.23 -19.64
CA TYR A 290 -10.74 -13.21 -20.63
C TYR A 290 -11.33 -13.87 -21.87
N ASP A 291 -12.60 -13.59 -22.12
CA ASP A 291 -13.32 -13.98 -23.33
C ASP A 291 -13.00 -12.94 -24.43
N PRO A 292 -12.22 -13.31 -25.48
CA PRO A 292 -11.80 -12.37 -26.51
C PRO A 292 -12.93 -12.02 -27.49
N ASP A 293 -13.89 -12.93 -27.69
CA ASP A 293 -14.99 -12.76 -28.64
C ASP A 293 -16.04 -11.79 -28.08
N ARG A 294 -16.33 -11.88 -26.78
CA ARG A 294 -17.18 -10.93 -26.04
C ARG A 294 -16.40 -9.73 -25.51
N ARG A 295 -15.07 -9.78 -25.57
CA ARG A 295 -14.11 -8.79 -25.05
C ARG A 295 -14.31 -8.47 -23.56
N GLN A 296 -14.55 -9.50 -22.75
CA GLN A 296 -15.01 -9.38 -21.36
C GLN A 296 -14.26 -10.31 -20.41
N PHE A 297 -14.16 -9.90 -19.14
CA PHE A 297 -13.64 -10.77 -18.07
C PHE A 297 -14.77 -11.64 -17.48
N LEU A 298 -14.55 -12.94 -17.46
CA LEU A 298 -15.40 -13.93 -16.80
C LEU A 298 -14.78 -14.27 -15.44
N GLY A 299 -15.19 -13.53 -14.40
CA GLY A 299 -14.80 -13.84 -13.02
C GLY A 299 -15.63 -14.96 -12.41
N LEU A 300 -15.00 -15.85 -11.66
CA LEU A 300 -15.63 -17.01 -11.03
C LEU A 300 -15.11 -17.27 -9.62
N HIS A 301 -16.04 -17.56 -8.71
CA HIS A 301 -15.79 -18.15 -7.39
C HIS A 301 -16.23 -19.61 -7.36
N ASP A 302 -15.64 -20.41 -6.47
CA ASP A 302 -16.02 -21.81 -6.29
C ASP A 302 -17.49 -21.96 -5.84
N PRO A 303 -18.36 -22.67 -6.58
CA PRO A 303 -19.75 -22.86 -6.17
C PRO A 303 -19.92 -23.74 -4.92
N ARG A 304 -18.83 -24.33 -4.39
CA ARG A 304 -18.82 -25.11 -3.15
C ARG A 304 -18.97 -24.28 -1.86
N VAL A 305 -18.73 -22.96 -1.93
CA VAL A 305 -18.75 -22.07 -0.76
C VAL A 305 -19.39 -20.73 -1.07
N PRO A 306 -19.90 -19.98 -0.06
CA PRO A 306 -20.21 -18.58 -0.22
C PRO A 306 -18.99 -17.79 -0.72
N GLY A 307 -19.17 -17.07 -1.82
CA GLY A 307 -18.13 -16.26 -2.45
C GLY A 307 -18.78 -15.25 -3.41
N GLN A 308 -17.96 -14.46 -4.09
CA GLN A 308 -18.45 -13.47 -5.04
C GLN A 308 -17.45 -13.28 -6.18
N ALA A 309 -17.96 -13.16 -7.40
CA ALA A 309 -17.25 -12.57 -8.52
C ALA A 309 -18.01 -11.33 -8.96
N MET A 310 -17.30 -10.23 -9.24
CA MET A 310 -17.89 -8.96 -9.66
C MET A 310 -17.18 -8.42 -10.90
N GLY A 311 -17.94 -8.15 -11.96
CA GLY A 311 -17.49 -7.31 -13.07
C GLY A 311 -17.86 -5.84 -12.84
N PHE A 312 -17.02 -4.92 -13.29
CA PHE A 312 -17.31 -3.48 -13.25
C PHE A 312 -17.14 -2.86 -14.64
N GLN A 313 -18.25 -2.36 -15.20
CA GLN A 313 -18.24 -1.55 -16.42
C GLN A 313 -18.54 -0.10 -16.06
N ALA A 314 -17.51 0.76 -16.17
CA ALA A 314 -17.72 2.21 -16.25
C ALA A 314 -17.74 2.64 -17.72
N ARG A 315 -18.57 3.65 -18.04
CA ARG A 315 -18.29 4.50 -19.20
C ARG A 315 -17.08 5.35 -18.86
N VAL A 316 -15.91 4.90 -19.28
CA VAL A 316 -14.65 5.64 -19.10
C VAL A 316 -14.60 6.77 -20.13
N GLU A 317 -15.07 7.96 -19.76
CA GLU A 317 -14.45 9.18 -20.29
C GLU A 317 -12.96 9.11 -19.93
N ALA A 318 -12.08 9.38 -20.90
CA ALA A 318 -10.70 8.89 -20.92
C ALA A 318 -9.97 9.07 -19.57
N ALA A 319 -9.81 7.97 -18.83
CA ALA A 319 -9.20 8.00 -17.51
C ALA A 319 -7.79 8.56 -17.61
N THR A 320 -7.55 9.70 -16.94
CA THR A 320 -6.19 10.20 -16.74
C THR A 320 -5.41 9.11 -15.99
N PRO A 321 -4.25 8.65 -16.51
CA PRO A 321 -3.57 7.49 -15.96
C PRO A 321 -3.21 7.70 -14.49
N LEU A 322 -3.45 6.67 -13.68
CA LEU A 322 -2.96 6.63 -12.30
C LEU A 322 -1.43 6.64 -12.34
N LEU A 323 -0.83 7.73 -11.83
CA LEU A 323 0.62 7.89 -11.79
C LEU A 323 1.25 6.87 -10.85
N ASP A 324 2.36 6.29 -11.28
CA ASP A 324 3.18 5.38 -10.48
C ASP A 324 3.65 6.09 -9.19
N PRO A 325 3.38 5.55 -7.99
CA PRO A 325 3.85 6.13 -6.73
C PRO A 325 5.36 6.34 -6.63
N THR A 326 6.17 5.64 -7.44
CA THR A 326 7.63 5.81 -7.49
C THR A 326 8.07 7.00 -8.35
N GLU A 327 7.22 7.50 -9.25
CA GLU A 327 7.46 8.73 -10.04
C GLU A 327 7.22 10.03 -9.25
N LEU A 328 6.92 9.93 -7.94
CA LEU A 328 6.34 10.99 -7.09
C LEU A 328 7.04 12.37 -7.17
N VAL A 329 8.36 12.41 -7.46
CA VAL A 329 9.02 13.54 -8.14
C VAL A 329 10.18 13.05 -9.03
N ALA A 330 9.90 12.89 -10.33
CA ALA A 330 10.94 12.85 -11.36
C ALA A 330 11.80 14.13 -11.28
N ARG A 331 13.14 13.99 -11.32
CA ARG A 331 14.12 15.08 -11.15
C ARG A 331 15.24 14.96 -12.17
N GLU A 332 15.83 16.10 -12.53
CA GLU A 332 17.07 16.16 -13.29
C GLU A 332 18.25 15.78 -12.39
N SER A 333 19.21 15.05 -12.94
CA SER A 333 20.44 14.62 -12.25
C SER A 333 21.62 15.49 -12.69
N LEU A 334 22.48 15.92 -11.77
CA LEU A 334 23.69 16.68 -12.08
C LEU A 334 24.84 16.17 -11.22
N THR A 335 25.82 15.53 -11.86
CA THR A 335 27.03 14.97 -11.22
C THR A 335 28.23 15.85 -11.52
N LEU A 336 28.95 16.25 -10.47
CA LEU A 336 30.22 16.97 -10.56
C LEU A 336 31.38 15.98 -10.70
N LYS A 337 32.51 16.43 -11.27
CA LYS A 337 33.76 15.66 -11.48
C LYS A 337 34.43 15.07 -10.23
N GLY A 338 33.85 15.28 -9.04
CA GLY A 338 34.19 14.61 -7.79
C GLY A 338 33.15 13.57 -7.36
N GLY A 339 32.39 12.99 -8.30
CA GLY A 339 31.32 12.00 -8.08
C GLY A 339 30.05 12.54 -7.39
N LYS A 340 30.10 13.73 -6.78
CA LYS A 340 28.98 14.30 -6.02
C LYS A 340 27.81 14.63 -6.95
N THR A 341 26.67 13.99 -6.70
CA THR A 341 25.46 14.11 -7.52
C THR A 341 24.35 14.88 -6.80
N TYR A 342 23.69 15.75 -7.55
CA TYR A 342 22.57 16.59 -7.15
C TYR A 342 21.31 16.20 -7.92
N GLN A 343 20.14 16.41 -7.31
CA GLN A 343 18.84 15.97 -7.82
C GLN A 343 17.86 17.14 -7.73
N GLY A 344 17.26 17.56 -8.85
CA GLY A 344 16.47 18.79 -8.89
C GLY A 344 16.02 19.25 -10.28
N LEU A 345 16.24 20.53 -10.58
CA LEU A 345 15.91 21.16 -11.86
C LEU A 345 16.95 22.25 -12.21
N LEU A 346 17.50 22.21 -13.42
CA LEU A 346 18.32 23.29 -13.97
C LEU A 346 17.43 24.48 -14.35
N LEU A 347 17.63 25.63 -13.73
CA LEU A 347 16.86 26.86 -14.00
C LEU A 347 17.46 27.67 -15.15
N ARG A 348 18.79 27.85 -15.15
CA ARG A 348 19.52 28.67 -16.13
C ARG A 348 20.83 27.99 -16.53
N ARG A 349 21.20 28.11 -17.81
CA ARG A 349 22.52 27.77 -18.33
C ARG A 349 23.11 28.96 -19.08
N SER A 350 24.23 29.45 -18.58
CA SER A 350 25.03 30.54 -19.13
C SER A 350 26.47 30.06 -19.39
N PRO A 351 27.28 30.71 -20.24
CA PRO A 351 28.65 30.26 -20.54
C PRO A 351 29.58 30.14 -19.31
N GLY A 352 29.34 30.90 -18.24
CA GLY A 352 30.10 30.86 -16.99
C GLY A 352 29.30 30.42 -15.75
N GLU A 353 28.04 29.99 -15.87
CA GLU A 353 27.22 29.58 -14.72
C GLU A 353 26.09 28.61 -15.12
N LEU A 354 25.92 27.54 -14.35
CA LEU A 354 24.71 26.73 -14.28
C LEU A 354 23.96 27.06 -12.98
N GLU A 355 22.76 27.63 -13.08
CA GLU A 355 21.88 27.80 -11.91
C GLU A 355 20.97 26.59 -11.79
N PHE A 356 21.16 25.79 -10.74
CA PHE A 356 20.39 24.59 -10.45
C PHE A 356 19.62 24.75 -9.13
N VAL A 357 18.39 24.26 -9.06
CA VAL A 357 17.67 24.15 -7.78
C VAL A 357 17.59 22.67 -7.38
N GLN A 358 18.27 22.32 -6.28
CA GLN A 358 18.15 21.01 -5.67
C GLN A 358 16.75 20.88 -5.04
N VAL A 359 16.06 19.79 -5.38
CA VAL A 359 14.71 19.49 -4.88
C VAL A 359 14.82 18.40 -3.83
N GLY A 360 14.83 18.83 -2.57
CA GLY A 360 14.93 17.99 -1.39
C GLY A 360 13.59 17.35 -1.04
N LEU A 361 13.58 16.02 -0.94
CA LEU A 361 12.40 15.20 -0.62
C LEU A 361 12.71 14.25 0.54
N PRO A 362 12.89 14.79 1.76
CA PRO A 362 13.04 13.96 2.95
C PRO A 362 11.75 13.16 3.19
N LYS A 363 11.88 11.88 3.52
CA LYS A 363 10.75 10.99 3.84
C LYS A 363 9.91 11.57 5.00
N GLY A 364 8.59 11.57 4.85
CA GLY A 364 7.65 12.06 5.87
C GLY A 364 7.74 13.56 6.20
N LYS A 365 8.46 14.35 5.39
CA LYS A 365 8.67 15.80 5.62
C LYS A 365 8.43 16.59 4.33
N PRO A 366 7.99 17.86 4.40
CA PRO A 366 7.72 18.68 3.21
C PRO A 366 8.90 18.81 2.25
N MET A 367 8.60 19.07 0.97
CA MET A 367 9.58 19.43 -0.04
C MET A 367 10.35 20.69 0.38
N PHE A 368 11.67 20.72 0.12
CA PHE A 368 12.48 21.92 0.25
C PHE A 368 13.31 22.20 -1.02
N LEU A 369 13.66 23.47 -1.22
CA LEU A 369 14.46 23.92 -2.36
C LEU A 369 15.77 24.56 -1.89
N VAL A 370 16.87 24.25 -2.57
CA VAL A 370 18.16 24.96 -2.40
C VAL A 370 18.64 25.37 -3.79
N ARG A 371 18.75 26.68 -4.06
CA ARG A 371 19.43 27.18 -5.27
C ARG A 371 20.94 27.03 -5.09
N ILE A 372 21.62 26.52 -6.12
CA ILE A 372 23.06 26.26 -6.15
C ILE A 372 23.57 26.66 -7.53
N SER A 373 24.55 27.56 -7.58
CA SER A 373 25.29 27.86 -8.80
C SER A 373 26.47 26.91 -8.94
N PHE A 374 26.70 26.38 -10.15
CA PHE A 374 27.86 25.57 -10.49
C PHE A 374 28.63 26.19 -11.66
N ASP A 375 29.95 26.05 -11.65
CA ASP A 375 30.79 26.29 -12.84
C ASP A 375 30.43 25.23 -13.90
N PRO A 376 30.08 25.59 -15.15
CA PRO A 376 29.77 24.63 -16.22
C PRO A 376 30.88 23.60 -16.48
N THR A 377 32.14 23.95 -16.22
CA THR A 377 33.31 23.07 -16.37
C THR A 377 33.47 22.07 -15.22
N SER A 378 32.80 22.27 -14.08
CA SER A 378 32.85 21.36 -12.92
C SER A 378 31.92 20.16 -13.04
N VAL A 379 30.96 20.22 -13.97
CA VAL A 379 30.00 19.14 -14.25
C VAL A 379 30.64 18.04 -15.09
N GLU A 380 30.37 16.79 -14.73
CA GLU A 380 30.79 15.58 -15.43
C GLU A 380 29.64 14.98 -16.25
N ARG A 381 28.45 14.90 -15.64
CA ARG A 381 27.24 14.29 -16.23
C ARG A 381 26.02 15.11 -15.83
N TYR A 382 25.11 15.31 -16.78
CA TYR A 382 23.81 15.94 -16.57
C TYR A 382 22.74 15.15 -17.30
N GLU A 383 21.66 14.82 -16.60
CA GLU A 383 20.58 13.98 -17.10
C GLU A 383 19.28 14.80 -17.05
N PRO A 384 18.85 15.37 -18.19
CA PRO A 384 17.64 16.18 -18.27
C PRO A 384 16.38 15.30 -18.18
N LEU A 385 15.31 15.88 -17.67
CA LEU A 385 13.98 15.30 -17.75
C LEU A 385 13.36 15.49 -19.13
N GLU A 386 12.51 14.54 -19.50
CA GLU A 386 11.57 14.66 -20.61
C GLU A 386 10.72 15.95 -20.46
N ARG A 387 10.42 16.62 -21.58
CA ARG A 387 9.87 17.99 -21.58
C ARG A 387 8.55 18.13 -20.81
N ALA A 388 7.67 17.13 -20.86
CA ALA A 388 6.43 17.13 -20.09
C ALA A 388 6.69 17.09 -18.58
N ARG A 389 7.45 16.10 -18.12
CA ARG A 389 7.87 15.91 -16.71
C ARG A 389 8.64 17.11 -16.17
N ARG A 390 9.48 17.73 -17.00
CA ARG A 390 10.23 18.96 -16.67
C ARG A 390 9.30 20.16 -16.44
N ASN A 391 8.30 20.35 -17.29
CA ASN A 391 7.31 21.42 -17.14
C ASN A 391 6.46 21.22 -15.87
N GLU A 392 6.06 19.98 -15.58
CA GLU A 392 5.33 19.62 -14.35
C GLU A 392 6.15 19.94 -13.09
N LEU A 393 7.41 19.52 -13.05
CA LEU A 393 8.33 19.83 -11.94
C LEU A 393 8.47 21.35 -11.76
N PHE A 394 8.69 22.10 -12.85
CA PHE A 394 8.80 23.55 -12.78
C PHE A 394 7.52 24.20 -12.25
N ALA A 395 6.34 23.79 -12.74
CA ALA A 395 5.05 24.31 -12.26
C ALA A 395 4.85 24.06 -10.76
N ARG A 396 5.24 22.86 -10.27
CA ARG A 396 5.15 22.48 -8.84
C ARG A 396 6.08 23.31 -7.95
N ILE A 397 7.30 23.59 -8.39
CA ILE A 397 8.29 24.32 -7.57
C ILE A 397 8.22 25.85 -7.75
N ARG A 398 7.57 26.37 -8.79
CA ARG A 398 7.45 27.82 -9.09
C ARG A 398 6.97 28.67 -7.89
N PRO A 399 5.96 28.27 -7.09
CA PRO A 399 5.55 29.05 -5.91
C PRO A 399 6.66 29.12 -4.84
N LEU A 400 7.35 27.99 -4.60
CA LEU A 400 8.46 27.87 -3.65
C LEU A 400 9.72 28.61 -4.13
N LEU A 401 9.89 28.78 -5.44
CA LEU A 401 10.96 29.61 -6.03
C LEU A 401 10.71 31.12 -5.86
N ALA A 402 9.47 31.54 -5.63
CA ALA A 402 9.07 32.94 -5.45
C ALA A 402 9.11 33.38 -3.97
N SER A 403 8.86 32.48 -3.01
CA SER A 403 9.00 32.77 -1.58
C SER A 403 9.61 31.60 -0.81
N LYS A 404 10.64 31.91 0.00
CA LYS A 404 11.29 30.97 0.93
C LYS A 404 10.41 30.59 2.14
N ARG A 405 9.21 31.16 2.29
CA ARG A 405 8.31 30.92 3.44
C ARG A 405 6.98 30.33 2.95
N HIS A 406 6.67 29.09 3.31
CA HIS A 406 5.38 28.45 3.02
C HIS A 406 4.18 29.32 3.44
N ALA A 407 4.25 29.96 4.60
CA ALA A 407 3.22 30.85 5.13
C ALA A 407 2.80 31.98 4.16
N VAL A 408 3.71 32.48 3.31
CA VAL A 408 3.39 33.53 2.31
C VAL A 408 2.61 32.96 1.12
N ILE A 409 2.88 31.71 0.74
CA ILE A 409 2.19 30.98 -0.35
C ILE A 409 0.83 30.46 0.13
N GLU A 410 0.66 30.29 1.44
CA GLU A 410 -0.61 29.98 2.09
C GLU A 410 -1.45 31.25 2.26
N ALA A 411 -0.88 32.34 2.80
CA ALA A 411 -1.56 33.64 2.92
C ALA A 411 -2.02 34.19 1.57
N GLY A 412 -1.21 34.08 0.50
CA GLY A 412 -1.62 34.47 -0.85
C GLY A 412 -2.87 33.71 -1.34
N ARG A 413 -2.95 32.41 -1.06
CA ARG A 413 -4.14 31.60 -1.39
C ARG A 413 -5.32 31.82 -0.46
N MET A 414 -5.10 32.29 0.77
CA MET A 414 -6.19 32.72 1.66
C MET A 414 -6.84 34.02 1.16
N ALA A 415 -6.06 34.95 0.59
CA ALA A 415 -6.57 36.21 0.03
C ALA A 415 -7.48 36.04 -1.21
N ASP A 416 -7.35 34.92 -1.94
CA ASP A 416 -8.24 34.56 -3.05
C ASP A 416 -9.60 33.99 -2.59
N VAL A 417 -9.76 33.69 -1.29
CA VAL A 417 -10.96 33.03 -0.74
C VAL A 417 -11.98 34.05 -0.26
N ARG A 418 -13.15 34.06 -0.90
CA ARG A 418 -14.32 34.84 -0.47
C ARG A 418 -15.05 34.12 0.67
N LEU A 419 -15.31 34.83 1.76
CA LEU A 419 -16.24 34.41 2.81
C LEU A 419 -17.52 35.25 2.71
N ASP A 420 -18.67 34.58 2.69
CA ASP A 420 -19.98 35.22 2.73
C ASP A 420 -20.64 34.93 4.09
N PRO A 421 -21.02 35.95 4.89
CA PRO A 421 -21.70 35.72 6.16
C PRO A 421 -23.15 35.25 5.92
N ILE A 422 -23.57 34.24 6.68
CA ILE A 422 -24.91 33.65 6.65
C ILE A 422 -25.46 33.49 8.07
N GLU A 423 -26.77 33.57 8.24
CA GLU A 423 -27.43 33.19 9.50
C GLU A 423 -27.81 31.71 9.46
N LEU A 424 -27.36 30.93 10.44
CA LEU A 424 -27.63 29.51 10.57
C LEU A 424 -27.73 29.11 12.05
N ASP A 425 -28.74 28.30 12.39
CA ASP A 425 -29.00 27.81 13.75
C ASP A 425 -28.99 28.91 14.85
N GLY A 426 -29.39 30.13 14.47
CA GLY A 426 -29.48 31.31 15.34
C GLY A 426 -28.15 32.06 15.54
N ARG A 427 -27.14 31.82 14.71
CA ARG A 427 -25.82 32.47 14.77
C ARG A 427 -25.34 32.89 13.38
N THR A 428 -24.57 33.97 13.32
CA THR A 428 -23.80 34.34 12.13
C THR A 428 -22.66 33.34 11.92
N MET A 429 -22.58 32.73 10.75
CA MET A 429 -21.51 31.82 10.33
C MET A 429 -20.91 32.28 8.99
N LEU A 430 -19.63 32.00 8.77
CA LEU A 430 -18.90 32.27 7.54
C LEU A 430 -19.02 31.09 6.59
N ARG A 431 -19.57 31.32 5.38
CA ARG A 431 -19.67 30.32 4.30
C ARG A 431 -18.57 30.53 3.26
N CYS A 432 -18.05 29.43 2.72
CA CYS A 432 -17.25 29.41 1.51
C CYS A 432 -17.54 28.16 0.66
N ASP A 433 -17.61 28.31 -0.66
CA ASP A 433 -17.94 27.24 -1.60
C ASP A 433 -16.72 26.80 -2.42
N SER A 434 -16.54 25.48 -2.53
CA SER A 434 -15.57 24.79 -3.38
C SER A 434 -16.31 23.88 -4.37
N PRO A 435 -15.75 23.56 -5.55
CA PRO A 435 -16.32 22.58 -6.48
C PRO A 435 -16.55 21.17 -5.89
N LEU A 436 -16.05 20.88 -4.68
CA LEU A 436 -16.13 19.57 -4.02
C LEU A 436 -16.80 19.60 -2.64
N PHE A 437 -16.94 20.76 -2.01
CA PHE A 437 -17.59 20.90 -0.70
C PHE A 437 -18.00 22.35 -0.43
N GLN A 438 -18.94 22.53 0.50
CA GLN A 438 -19.28 23.82 1.10
C GLN A 438 -18.77 23.84 2.54
N LEU A 439 -17.93 24.81 2.89
CA LEU A 439 -17.52 25.06 4.28
C LEU A 439 -18.48 26.08 4.91
N VAL A 440 -18.94 25.81 6.13
CA VAL A 440 -19.67 26.75 6.98
C VAL A 440 -19.03 26.73 8.36
N SER A 441 -18.65 27.89 8.91
CA SER A 441 -17.93 27.96 10.19
C SER A 441 -18.35 29.11 11.11
N SER A 442 -18.33 28.87 12.42
CA SER A 442 -18.40 29.91 13.46
C SER A 442 -17.02 30.33 13.99
N ALA A 443 -15.93 29.78 13.43
CA ALA A 443 -14.57 30.23 13.73
C ALA A 443 -14.27 31.60 13.09
N ASP A 444 -13.20 32.26 13.53
CA ASP A 444 -12.75 33.53 12.95
C ASP A 444 -12.38 33.40 11.45
N GLU A 445 -12.34 34.53 10.75
CA GLU A 445 -12.02 34.61 9.31
C GLU A 445 -10.68 33.95 8.96
N SER A 446 -9.62 34.18 9.74
CA SER A 446 -8.29 33.61 9.48
C SER A 446 -8.25 32.10 9.70
N SER A 447 -8.93 31.60 10.73
CA SER A 447 -9.12 30.16 10.95
C SER A 447 -9.95 29.52 9.84
N THR A 448 -11.03 30.18 9.40
CA THR A 448 -11.94 29.71 8.35
C THR A 448 -11.24 29.64 6.99
N HIS A 449 -10.57 30.71 6.56
CA HIS A 449 -9.74 30.75 5.35
C HIS A 449 -8.68 29.65 5.34
N ARG A 450 -7.96 29.46 6.46
CA ARG A 450 -6.91 28.44 6.57
C ARG A 450 -7.49 27.03 6.47
N CYS A 451 -8.63 26.78 7.10
CA CYS A 451 -9.32 25.50 7.01
C CYS A 451 -9.81 25.21 5.58
N PHE A 452 -10.42 26.21 4.91
CA PHE A 452 -10.84 26.07 3.51
C PHE A 452 -9.68 25.72 2.58
N VAL A 453 -8.58 26.49 2.62
CA VAL A 453 -7.39 26.28 1.76
C VAL A 453 -6.71 24.94 2.04
N ARG A 454 -6.78 24.43 3.28
CA ARG A 454 -6.27 23.10 3.64
C ARG A 454 -7.19 21.96 3.19
N LEU A 455 -8.50 22.10 3.38
CA LEU A 455 -9.49 21.15 2.87
C LEU A 455 -9.43 21.06 1.34
N GLU A 456 -9.28 22.17 0.62
CA GLU A 456 -9.17 22.16 -0.83
C GLU A 456 -7.93 21.38 -1.31
N GLN A 457 -6.78 21.55 -0.64
CA GLN A 457 -5.56 20.75 -0.91
C GLN A 457 -5.78 19.25 -0.64
N VAL A 458 -6.48 18.92 0.44
CA VAL A 458 -6.84 17.54 0.83
C VAL A 458 -7.72 16.89 -0.23
N PHE A 459 -8.83 17.54 -0.61
CA PHE A 459 -9.77 17.01 -1.60
C PHE A 459 -9.15 16.90 -3.00
N ARG A 460 -8.35 17.88 -3.44
CA ARG A 460 -7.57 17.78 -4.70
C ARG A 460 -6.54 16.65 -4.67
N ALA A 461 -5.91 16.39 -3.51
CA ALA A 461 -4.99 15.27 -3.34
C ALA A 461 -5.73 13.92 -3.38
N PHE A 462 -6.93 13.82 -2.80
CA PHE A 462 -7.78 12.64 -2.92
C PHE A 462 -8.19 12.37 -4.37
N GLN A 463 -8.64 13.38 -5.12
CA GLN A 463 -8.96 13.25 -6.55
C GLN A 463 -7.80 12.70 -7.41
N ARG A 464 -6.54 12.95 -7.01
CA ARG A 464 -5.37 12.46 -7.75
C ARG A 464 -4.99 11.01 -7.43
N VAL A 465 -5.40 10.48 -6.28
CA VAL A 465 -5.12 9.09 -5.87
C VAL A 465 -6.33 8.19 -6.14
N LEU A 466 -7.55 8.71 -5.95
CA LEU A 466 -8.82 8.08 -6.24
C LEU A 466 -9.67 9.03 -7.11
N PRO A 467 -9.51 8.99 -8.45
CA PRO A 467 -10.26 9.84 -9.37
C PRO A 467 -11.78 9.75 -9.17
N PRO A 468 -12.51 10.88 -9.22
CA PRO A 468 -13.94 10.89 -9.06
C PRO A 468 -14.60 10.11 -10.22
N ARG A 469 -15.49 9.19 -9.88
CA ARG A 469 -16.27 8.35 -10.79
C ARG A 469 -17.69 8.85 -11.00
N VAL A 470 -18.15 9.74 -10.12
CA VAL A 470 -19.53 10.21 -9.97
C VAL A 470 -19.53 11.62 -9.37
N SER A 471 -20.55 12.40 -9.69
CA SER A 471 -20.87 13.68 -9.05
C SER A 471 -22.00 13.47 -8.04
N PRO A 472 -21.93 14.03 -6.82
CA PRO A 472 -22.99 13.85 -5.82
C PRO A 472 -24.20 14.75 -6.10
N ASP A 473 -25.42 14.22 -5.89
CA ASP A 473 -26.69 14.95 -6.09
C ASP A 473 -26.88 16.16 -5.16
N ARG A 474 -26.08 16.24 -4.09
CA ARG A 474 -26.05 17.33 -3.11
C ARG A 474 -24.60 17.65 -2.76
N PRO A 475 -24.22 18.92 -2.59
CA PRO A 475 -22.87 19.27 -2.15
C PRO A 475 -22.58 18.65 -0.79
N LEU A 476 -21.34 18.19 -0.59
CA LEU A 476 -20.83 17.81 0.73
C LEU A 476 -20.72 19.07 1.59
N VAL A 477 -21.37 19.10 2.74
CA VAL A 477 -21.24 20.21 3.70
C VAL A 477 -20.16 19.87 4.73
N ILE A 478 -19.34 20.84 5.09
CA ILE A 478 -18.36 20.75 6.18
C ILE A 478 -18.70 21.87 7.17
N ARG A 479 -19.14 21.48 8.36
CA ARG A 479 -19.56 22.39 9.45
C ARG A 479 -18.47 22.44 10.51
N LEU A 480 -17.86 23.60 10.70
CA LEU A 480 -16.70 23.81 11.56
C LEU A 480 -17.03 24.78 12.71
N HIS A 481 -17.15 24.25 13.92
CA HIS A 481 -17.47 25.04 15.11
C HIS A 481 -16.22 25.67 15.73
N GLY A 482 -16.32 26.93 16.16
CA GLY A 482 -15.21 27.76 16.62
C GLY A 482 -14.71 27.48 18.05
N SER A 483 -15.40 26.62 18.79
CA SER A 483 -14.93 25.99 20.04
C SER A 483 -15.44 24.54 20.16
N ALA A 484 -14.84 23.76 21.06
CA ALA A 484 -15.37 22.45 21.45
C ALA A 484 -16.76 22.54 22.12
N ASP A 485 -17.06 23.60 22.87
CA ASP A 485 -18.35 23.79 23.53
C ASP A 485 -19.50 23.97 22.52
N GLU A 486 -19.29 24.79 21.47
CA GLU A 486 -20.27 24.96 20.39
C GLU A 486 -20.56 23.65 19.66
N TYR A 487 -19.52 22.85 19.41
CA TYR A 487 -19.67 21.53 18.81
C TYR A 487 -20.48 20.59 19.70
N HIS A 488 -20.14 20.49 20.99
CA HIS A 488 -20.88 19.63 21.92
C HIS A 488 -22.31 20.14 22.19
N GLU A 489 -22.57 21.44 22.12
CA GLU A 489 -23.93 22.01 22.09
C GLU A 489 -24.71 21.56 20.85
N GLN A 490 -24.13 21.71 19.65
CA GLN A 490 -24.73 21.26 18.39
C GLN A 490 -25.02 19.76 18.37
N LEU A 491 -24.06 18.92 18.81
CA LEU A 491 -24.25 17.47 18.90
C LEU A 491 -25.46 17.11 19.79
N ARG A 492 -25.58 17.76 20.96
CA ARG A 492 -26.73 17.54 21.87
C ARG A 492 -28.04 18.03 21.26
N ALA A 493 -28.05 19.18 20.59
CA ALA A 493 -29.23 19.72 19.92
C ALA A 493 -29.73 18.84 18.75
N GLU A 494 -28.79 18.21 18.02
CA GLU A 494 -29.10 17.32 16.89
C GLU A 494 -29.31 15.84 17.28
N GLY A 495 -29.20 15.51 18.58
CA GLY A 495 -29.46 14.16 19.12
C GLY A 495 -28.29 13.16 18.94
N TRP A 496 -27.05 13.64 18.87
CA TRP A 496 -25.85 12.83 18.65
C TRP A 496 -25.00 12.67 19.92
N ASP A 497 -24.82 11.43 20.39
CA ASP A 497 -23.79 11.07 21.40
C ASP A 497 -22.49 10.68 20.69
N ILE A 498 -21.69 11.68 20.31
CA ILE A 498 -20.43 11.50 19.59
C ILE A 498 -19.29 12.16 20.38
N ARG A 499 -18.24 11.38 20.67
CA ARG A 499 -17.07 11.82 21.46
C ARG A 499 -15.87 12.21 20.61
N ASN A 500 -15.89 11.90 19.31
CA ASN A 500 -14.84 12.32 18.38
C ASN A 500 -14.93 13.84 18.14
N PRO A 501 -13.82 14.56 17.95
CA PRO A 501 -13.82 16.00 17.66
C PRO A 501 -14.29 16.33 16.24
N ALA A 502 -14.37 15.34 15.35
CA ALA A 502 -15.02 15.41 14.05
C ALA A 502 -15.69 14.08 13.72
N PHE A 503 -16.73 14.10 12.88
CA PHE A 503 -17.31 12.90 12.27
C PHE A 503 -18.01 13.20 10.94
N TYR A 504 -18.11 12.20 10.06
CA TYR A 504 -18.89 12.26 8.82
C TYR A 504 -20.30 11.64 8.96
N SER A 505 -21.32 12.48 8.85
CA SER A 505 -22.72 12.08 8.77
C SER A 505 -23.13 11.74 7.33
N ALA A 506 -22.99 10.46 6.96
CA ALA A 506 -23.36 9.97 5.64
C ALA A 506 -24.85 10.16 5.28
N SER A 507 -25.76 10.21 6.27
CA SER A 507 -27.19 10.42 6.04
C SER A 507 -27.57 11.89 5.80
N ARG A 508 -26.76 12.84 6.29
CA ARG A 508 -26.94 14.29 6.04
C ARG A 508 -26.00 14.82 4.95
N ASN A 509 -25.10 13.98 4.43
CA ASN A 509 -23.95 14.35 3.61
C ASN A 509 -23.13 15.52 4.20
N MET A 510 -22.81 15.41 5.50
CA MET A 510 -22.19 16.50 6.24
C MET A 510 -21.08 15.99 7.15
N ILE A 511 -19.89 16.59 7.07
CA ILE A 511 -18.87 16.49 8.12
C ILE A 511 -19.18 17.56 9.17
N VAL A 512 -19.13 17.20 10.44
CA VAL A 512 -19.20 18.16 11.56
C VAL A 512 -17.92 18.04 12.37
N ALA A 513 -17.30 19.17 12.69
CA ALA A 513 -16.05 19.23 13.45
C ALA A 513 -16.08 20.38 14.47
N GLY A 514 -15.67 20.09 15.70
CA GLY A 514 -15.35 21.08 16.73
C GLY A 514 -13.87 21.38 16.76
N CYS A 515 -13.51 22.64 17.00
CA CYS A 515 -12.12 23.02 17.15
C CYS A 515 -11.94 24.21 18.08
N ASP A 516 -10.90 24.18 18.93
CA ASP A 516 -10.50 25.33 19.75
C ASP A 516 -9.56 26.28 18.99
N LEU A 517 -9.60 26.27 17.64
CA LEU A 517 -8.68 27.08 16.81
C LEU A 517 -8.78 28.56 17.17
N THR A 518 -10.00 29.07 17.39
CA THR A 518 -10.24 30.46 17.81
C THR A 518 -9.53 30.77 19.13
N PHE A 519 -9.65 29.92 20.15
CA PHE A 519 -9.00 30.08 21.45
C PHE A 519 -7.47 30.03 21.35
N PHE A 520 -6.92 29.06 20.60
CA PHE A 520 -5.48 28.96 20.40
C PHE A 520 -4.92 30.10 19.54
N ALA A 521 -5.68 30.60 18.56
CA ALA A 521 -5.29 31.73 17.71
C ALA A 521 -5.33 33.06 18.48
N ASP A 522 -6.37 33.30 19.28
CA ASP A 522 -6.45 34.45 20.19
C ASP A 522 -5.29 34.45 21.20
N ARG A 523 -4.99 33.28 21.79
CA ARG A 523 -3.88 33.13 22.73
C ARG A 523 -2.53 33.39 22.07
N LEU A 524 -2.32 32.87 20.85
CA LEU A 524 -1.10 33.11 20.08
C LEU A 524 -0.96 34.60 19.70
N ARG A 525 -2.05 35.25 19.27
CA ARG A 525 -2.11 36.68 18.94
C ARG A 525 -1.69 37.54 20.14
N ARG A 526 -2.31 37.32 21.31
CA ARG A 526 -2.00 38.05 22.55
C ARG A 526 -0.56 37.87 23.01
N THR A 527 0.04 36.69 22.82
CA THR A 527 1.45 36.48 23.16
C THR A 527 2.40 37.14 22.15
N HIS A 528 2.09 37.15 20.85
CA HIS A 528 2.85 37.95 19.88
C HIS A 528 2.74 39.45 20.17
N GLU A 529 1.55 39.97 20.49
CA GLU A 529 1.32 41.36 20.91
C GLU A 529 2.17 41.73 22.15
N GLN A 530 2.20 40.87 23.17
CA GLN A 530 3.04 41.05 24.36
C GLN A 530 4.54 41.03 24.03
N ASN A 531 4.97 40.12 23.15
CA ASN A 531 6.36 40.00 22.78
C ASN A 531 6.85 41.20 21.94
N GLU A 532 6.02 41.75 21.05
CA GLU A 532 6.33 43.00 20.34
C GLU A 532 6.39 44.21 21.30
N GLN A 533 5.50 44.32 22.28
CA GLN A 533 5.60 45.37 23.32
C GLN A 533 6.94 45.29 24.09
N VAL A 534 7.44 44.09 24.35
CA VAL A 534 8.77 43.89 24.96
C VAL A 534 9.90 44.24 23.98
N ARG A 535 9.80 43.89 22.68
CA ARG A 535 10.76 44.34 21.65
C ARG A 535 10.81 45.88 21.55
N GLU A 536 9.67 46.56 21.60
CA GLU A 536 9.60 48.02 21.65
C GLU A 536 10.24 48.61 22.92
N GLN A 537 10.06 47.97 24.08
CA GLN A 537 10.67 48.41 25.33
C GLN A 537 12.20 48.29 25.25
N TYR A 538 12.74 47.17 24.76
CA TYR A 538 14.17 47.02 24.52
C TYR A 538 14.70 48.01 23.48
N THR A 539 13.93 48.28 22.42
CA THR A 539 14.29 49.27 21.39
C THR A 539 14.40 50.68 21.98
N ARG A 540 13.43 51.09 22.81
CA ARG A 540 13.45 52.38 23.53
C ARG A 540 14.62 52.48 24.52
N LEU A 541 14.87 51.42 25.30
CA LEU A 541 16.01 51.37 26.22
C LEU A 541 17.36 51.45 25.49
N ASN A 542 17.47 50.80 24.33
CA ASN A 542 18.69 50.81 23.53
C ASN A 542 18.93 52.17 22.85
N ALA A 543 17.88 52.89 22.44
CA ALA A 543 18.00 54.26 21.93
C ALA A 543 18.59 55.19 23.00
N GLY A 544 18.07 55.16 24.22
CA GLY A 544 18.59 55.90 25.38
C GLY A 544 19.85 55.29 26.01
N LEU A 545 20.62 54.45 25.31
CA LEU A 545 21.90 53.93 25.82
C LEU A 545 23.00 54.98 25.75
N THR A 546 23.06 55.76 24.66
CA THR A 546 24.15 56.72 24.41
C THR A 546 24.20 57.81 25.48
N ASP A 547 23.04 58.35 25.85
CA ASP A 547 22.92 59.43 26.83
C ASP A 547 23.31 58.93 28.24
N ARG A 548 22.78 57.77 28.66
CA ARG A 548 23.15 57.12 29.94
C ARG A 548 24.63 56.77 30.06
N LEU A 549 25.33 56.51 28.94
CA LEU A 549 26.79 56.34 28.92
C LEU A 549 27.53 57.68 28.98
N ALA A 550 26.94 58.78 28.51
CA ALA A 550 27.48 60.13 28.66
C ALA A 550 27.31 60.65 30.10
N ASP A 551 26.16 60.39 30.74
CA ASP A 551 25.90 60.70 32.16
C ASP A 551 26.92 59.99 33.06
N LEU A 552 27.08 58.67 32.89
CA LEU A 552 28.12 57.87 33.57
C LEU A 552 29.54 58.39 33.31
N THR A 553 29.80 58.94 32.12
CA THR A 553 31.09 59.57 31.77
C THR A 553 31.29 60.92 32.48
N ALA A 554 30.22 61.60 32.89
CA ALA A 554 30.29 62.81 33.71
C ALA A 554 30.48 62.47 35.19
N GLU A 555 29.64 61.57 35.75
CA GLU A 555 29.73 61.12 37.14
C GLU A 555 31.13 60.61 37.50
N LEU A 556 31.73 59.77 36.65
CA LEU A 556 33.07 59.23 36.90
C LEU A 556 34.19 60.29 36.77
N LYS A 557 33.97 61.39 36.03
CA LYS A 557 34.91 62.53 36.01
C LYS A 557 34.82 63.36 37.29
N GLU A 558 33.62 63.62 37.78
CA GLU A 558 33.42 64.32 39.05
C GLU A 558 33.96 63.51 40.25
N ALA A 559 33.83 62.18 40.19
CA ALA A 559 34.44 61.26 41.16
C ALA A 559 35.97 61.10 41.01
N GLY A 560 36.61 61.74 40.03
CA GLY A 560 38.07 61.82 39.90
C GLY A 560 38.77 60.63 39.24
N PHE A 561 38.05 59.75 38.53
CA PHE A 561 38.67 58.63 37.80
C PHE A 561 39.48 59.10 36.58
N SER A 562 40.52 58.34 36.21
CA SER A 562 41.31 58.64 35.00
C SER A 562 40.56 58.27 33.72
N ASN A 563 40.87 58.97 32.60
CA ASN A 563 40.22 58.71 31.30
C ASN A 563 40.29 57.24 30.88
N ASP A 564 41.38 56.52 31.17
CA ASP A 564 41.55 55.10 30.84
C ASP A 564 40.68 54.18 31.70
N GLU A 565 40.35 54.57 32.94
CA GLU A 565 39.40 53.84 33.80
C GLU A 565 37.96 54.05 33.33
N ILE A 566 37.60 55.31 33.05
CA ILE A 566 36.29 55.70 32.52
C ILE A 566 36.03 55.00 31.18
N GLN A 567 37.02 55.03 30.27
CA GLN A 567 36.89 54.39 28.96
C GLN A 567 36.79 52.86 29.06
N ARG A 568 37.39 52.23 30.09
CA ARG A 568 37.23 50.80 30.37
C ARG A 568 35.83 50.48 30.89
N GLU A 569 35.31 51.20 31.89
CA GLU A 569 33.95 50.94 32.42
C GLU A 569 32.88 51.23 31.37
N VAL A 570 32.95 52.33 30.63
CA VAL A 570 32.00 52.64 29.54
C VAL A 570 31.98 51.56 28.47
N ASN A 571 33.14 50.99 28.12
CA ASN A 571 33.21 49.86 27.18
C ASN A 571 32.67 48.55 27.80
N ALA A 572 32.95 48.28 29.06
CA ALA A 572 32.40 47.12 29.79
C ALA A 572 30.86 47.19 29.89
N ARG A 573 30.32 48.36 30.27
CA ARG A 573 28.87 48.62 30.36
C ARG A 573 28.17 48.45 29.01
N ARG A 574 28.77 48.98 27.94
CA ARG A 574 28.28 48.83 26.56
C ARG A 574 28.30 47.38 26.09
N ALA A 575 29.34 46.63 26.41
CA ALA A 575 29.44 45.21 26.08
C ALA A 575 28.43 44.35 26.86
N LEU A 576 28.25 44.62 28.16
CA LEU A 576 27.27 43.98 29.01
C LEU A 576 25.85 44.19 28.48
N TRP A 577 25.43 45.45 28.27
CA TRP A 577 24.11 45.77 27.73
C TRP A 577 23.87 45.13 26.35
N LYS A 578 24.87 45.10 25.48
CA LYS A 578 24.76 44.43 24.18
C LYS A 578 24.47 42.92 24.35
N ASN A 579 25.19 42.25 25.25
CA ASN A 579 24.99 40.83 25.53
C ASN A 579 23.62 40.55 26.16
N GLU A 580 23.14 41.42 27.06
CA GLU A 580 21.80 41.34 27.66
C GLU A 580 20.70 41.51 26.60
N LEU A 581 20.84 42.50 25.71
CA LEU A 581 19.91 42.75 24.61
C LEU A 581 19.87 41.60 23.61
N GLU A 582 21.02 41.07 23.18
CA GLU A 582 21.09 39.92 22.28
C GLU A 582 20.51 38.65 22.94
N ALA A 583 20.73 38.44 24.24
CA ALA A 583 20.14 37.33 24.99
C ALA A 583 18.61 37.45 25.11
N ALA A 584 18.10 38.64 25.44
CA ALA A 584 16.67 38.89 25.59
C ALA A 584 15.91 38.71 24.26
N LEU A 585 16.39 39.33 23.17
CA LEU A 585 15.77 39.18 21.84
C LEU A 585 15.78 37.72 21.37
N LYS A 586 16.90 37.01 21.59
CA LYS A 586 17.02 35.57 21.29
C LYS A 586 16.09 34.69 22.13
N GLN A 587 15.78 35.10 23.36
CA GLN A 587 14.80 34.43 24.21
C GLN A 587 13.36 34.67 23.73
N ILE A 588 13.01 35.89 23.31
CA ILE A 588 11.71 36.20 22.70
C ILE A 588 11.53 35.37 21.42
N ASP A 589 12.50 35.42 20.50
CA ASP A 589 12.48 34.61 19.28
C ASP A 589 12.37 33.09 19.56
N ALA A 590 12.87 32.61 20.70
CA ALA A 590 12.74 31.19 21.10
C ALA A 590 11.35 30.87 21.68
N VAL A 591 10.72 31.82 22.38
CA VAL A 591 9.33 31.71 22.85
C VAL A 591 8.35 31.74 21.67
N ASP A 592 8.51 32.68 20.74
CA ASP A 592 7.69 32.79 19.53
C ASP A 592 7.68 31.47 18.74
N ARG A 593 8.88 30.97 18.40
CA ARG A 593 9.05 29.69 17.69
C ARG A 593 8.47 28.49 18.45
N ARG A 594 8.48 28.51 19.79
CA ARG A 594 7.88 27.44 20.61
C ARG A 594 6.35 27.51 20.59
N ASN A 595 5.78 28.70 20.64
CA ASN A 595 4.34 28.92 20.60
C ASN A 595 3.76 28.61 19.22
N ASP A 596 4.40 29.10 18.15
CA ASP A 596 4.04 28.77 16.76
C ASP A 596 4.12 27.25 16.51
N ALA A 597 5.17 26.59 17.01
CA ALA A 597 5.31 25.13 16.89
C ALA A 597 4.19 24.38 17.64
N ARG A 598 3.82 24.81 18.86
CA ARG A 598 2.74 24.18 19.62
C ARG A 598 1.36 24.44 19.00
N PHE A 599 1.15 25.61 18.42
CA PHE A 599 -0.06 25.90 17.64
C PHE A 599 -0.16 25.01 16.39
N ALA A 600 0.95 24.83 15.68
CA ALA A 600 1.02 23.96 14.50
C ALA A 600 0.81 22.47 14.85
N GLU A 601 1.30 22.02 16.02
CA GLU A 601 1.07 20.67 16.55
C GLU A 601 -0.42 20.41 16.80
N VAL A 602 -1.08 21.25 17.61
CA VAL A 602 -2.52 21.13 17.93
C VAL A 602 -3.40 21.24 16.68
N SER A 603 -3.08 22.19 15.79
CA SER A 603 -3.74 22.31 14.48
C SER A 603 -3.56 21.03 13.65
N GLY A 604 -2.37 20.44 13.67
CA GLY A 604 -2.04 19.22 12.92
C GLY A 604 -2.81 17.99 13.39
N GLU A 605 -3.15 17.89 14.67
CA GLU A 605 -4.01 16.81 15.19
C GLU A 605 -5.48 16.99 14.79
N MET A 606 -6.00 18.22 14.84
CA MET A 606 -7.34 18.55 14.34
C MET A 606 -7.45 18.28 12.83
N PHE A 607 -6.49 18.73 12.02
CA PHE A 607 -6.47 18.45 10.58
C PHE A 607 -6.20 16.96 10.26
N ALA A 608 -5.60 16.18 11.15
CA ALA A 608 -5.49 14.74 10.98
C ALA A 608 -6.88 14.08 11.02
N ARG A 609 -7.68 14.35 12.05
CA ARG A 609 -9.06 13.86 12.15
C ARG A 609 -9.96 14.42 11.05
N LEU A 610 -9.84 15.71 10.72
CA LEU A 610 -10.62 16.29 9.63
C LEU A 610 -10.27 15.68 8.26
N LYS A 611 -9.01 15.30 8.02
CA LYS A 611 -8.61 14.52 6.82
C LYS A 611 -9.22 13.11 6.80
N HIS A 612 -9.32 12.45 7.95
CA HIS A 612 -9.92 11.12 8.10
C HIS A 612 -11.40 11.15 7.69
N GLU A 613 -12.19 12.06 8.28
CA GLU A 613 -13.62 12.23 7.95
C GLU A 613 -13.82 12.74 6.52
N ALA A 614 -12.94 13.61 6.03
CA ALA A 614 -12.94 14.05 4.63
C ALA A 614 -12.71 12.89 3.66
N PHE A 615 -11.95 11.86 4.04
CA PHE A 615 -11.74 10.70 3.20
C PHE A 615 -12.98 9.79 3.11
N HIS A 616 -13.65 9.51 4.23
CA HIS A 616 -14.94 8.80 4.22
C HIS A 616 -16.01 9.56 3.42
N ALA A 617 -16.07 10.88 3.59
CA ALA A 617 -16.96 11.73 2.81
C ALA A 617 -16.61 11.70 1.32
N TYR A 618 -15.32 11.83 0.97
CA TYR A 618 -14.87 11.84 -0.41
C TYR A 618 -15.15 10.52 -1.13
N THR A 619 -14.75 9.39 -0.54
CA THR A 619 -14.96 8.06 -1.12
C THR A 619 -16.45 7.78 -1.36
N ARG A 620 -17.32 8.11 -0.39
CA ARG A 620 -18.77 7.87 -0.50
C ARG A 620 -19.48 8.80 -1.49
N ASN A 621 -19.04 10.05 -1.65
CA ASN A 621 -19.65 11.02 -2.56
C ASN A 621 -19.15 10.93 -4.01
N PHE A 622 -17.85 10.69 -4.20
CA PHE A 622 -17.19 10.88 -5.50
C PHE A 622 -16.68 9.57 -6.11
N VAL A 623 -16.58 8.48 -5.35
CA VAL A 623 -15.98 7.21 -5.85
C VAL A 623 -16.96 6.03 -5.78
N PHE A 624 -17.76 5.92 -4.71
CA PHE A 624 -18.60 4.76 -4.41
C PHE A 624 -20.00 5.16 -3.89
N THR A 625 -20.82 5.79 -4.73
CA THR A 625 -22.14 6.35 -4.34
C THR A 625 -23.26 5.32 -4.07
N GLN A 626 -23.00 4.01 -4.12
CA GLN A 626 -24.05 3.03 -3.81
C GLN A 626 -24.41 3.06 -2.31
N PRO A 627 -25.67 3.35 -1.91
CA PRO A 627 -26.03 3.53 -0.49
C PRO A 627 -25.81 2.30 0.41
N ARG A 628 -25.68 1.11 -0.20
CA ARG A 628 -25.49 -0.19 0.47
C ARG A 628 -24.14 -0.86 0.17
N ALA A 629 -23.21 -0.18 -0.49
CA ALA A 629 -21.86 -0.72 -0.63
C ALA A 629 -21.12 -0.58 0.71
N GLU A 630 -20.98 -1.68 1.44
CA GLU A 630 -20.03 -1.76 2.55
C GLU A 630 -18.62 -1.64 1.97
N LEU A 631 -17.98 -0.49 2.18
CA LEU A 631 -16.58 -0.30 1.80
C LEU A 631 -15.72 -1.26 2.66
N PRO A 632 -14.84 -2.08 2.05
CA PRO A 632 -13.99 -2.98 2.81
C PRO A 632 -13.21 -2.22 3.90
N VAL A 633 -13.14 -2.77 5.12
CA VAL A 633 -12.55 -2.06 6.28
C VAL A 633 -11.11 -1.58 6.03
N TRP A 634 -10.33 -2.32 5.23
CA TRP A 634 -8.97 -1.90 4.82
C TRP A 634 -8.97 -0.65 3.92
N LEU A 635 -10.02 -0.45 3.12
CA LEU A 635 -10.20 0.70 2.23
C LEU A 635 -10.87 1.87 2.95
N ASN A 636 -11.84 1.60 3.83
CA ASN A 636 -12.52 2.64 4.59
C ASN A 636 -11.63 3.19 5.71
N GLU A 637 -11.14 2.34 6.61
CA GLU A 637 -10.33 2.73 7.77
C GLU A 637 -8.83 2.75 7.45
N GLY A 638 -8.32 1.63 6.91
CA GLY A 638 -6.88 1.44 6.74
C GLY A 638 -6.26 2.46 5.78
N LEU A 639 -6.96 2.80 4.70
CA LEU A 639 -6.50 3.84 3.79
C LEU A 639 -6.77 5.26 4.34
N ALA A 640 -7.85 5.49 5.10
CA ALA A 640 -8.06 6.76 5.81
C ALA A 640 -6.92 7.06 6.79
N GLN A 641 -6.43 6.08 7.54
CA GLN A 641 -5.26 6.21 8.43
C GLN A 641 -3.97 6.58 7.66
N VAL A 642 -3.78 6.07 6.44
CA VAL A 642 -2.66 6.47 5.57
C VAL A 642 -2.83 7.92 5.10
N PHE A 643 -4.03 8.34 4.68
CA PHE A 643 -4.32 9.74 4.31
C PHE A 643 -4.25 10.73 5.49
N GLU A 644 -4.65 10.29 6.68
CA GLU A 644 -4.57 11.02 7.95
C GLU A 644 -3.11 11.33 8.32
N THR A 645 -2.21 10.37 8.15
CA THR A 645 -0.79 10.51 8.52
C THR A 645 0.09 11.13 7.43
N ALA A 646 -0.28 10.97 6.15
CA ALA A 646 0.56 11.43 5.04
C ALA A 646 0.64 12.98 4.92
N PRO A 647 1.83 13.54 4.63
CA PRO A 647 2.00 14.94 4.28
C PRO A 647 1.46 15.26 2.88
N ILE A 648 1.11 16.53 2.65
CA ILE A 648 0.64 17.06 1.36
C ILE A 648 1.65 18.10 0.86
N ASP A 649 2.28 17.82 -0.28
CA ASP A 649 3.25 18.71 -0.96
C ASP A 649 2.58 19.36 -2.18
N GLY A 650 1.85 20.45 -1.93
CA GLY A 650 1.06 21.18 -2.93
C GLY A 650 -0.38 20.69 -2.99
N ASP A 651 -0.71 19.93 -4.04
CA ASP A 651 -1.99 19.24 -4.23
C ASP A 651 -1.81 17.72 -4.41
N ARG A 652 -0.65 17.19 -3.99
CA ARG A 652 -0.37 15.73 -3.94
C ARG A 652 -0.08 15.27 -2.53
N LEU A 653 -0.73 14.18 -2.14
CA LEU A 653 -0.39 13.41 -0.95
C LEU A 653 0.92 12.64 -1.16
N ARG A 654 1.63 12.34 -0.05
CA ARG A 654 2.88 11.59 -0.07
C ARG A 654 2.84 10.36 0.85
N ILE A 655 2.70 9.20 0.23
CA ILE A 655 2.69 7.88 0.89
C ILE A 655 4.09 7.26 1.09
N ASP A 656 5.18 7.97 0.78
CA ASP A 656 6.56 7.41 0.78
C ASP A 656 7.14 7.12 2.19
N ALA A 657 6.50 7.64 3.23
CA ALA A 657 6.68 7.25 4.63
C ALA A 657 5.51 7.76 5.49
N PRO A 658 4.44 6.96 5.70
CA PRO A 658 3.42 7.28 6.71
C PRO A 658 3.99 7.15 8.12
N ASP A 659 3.34 7.81 9.08
CA ASP A 659 3.79 7.87 10.48
C ASP A 659 3.67 6.49 11.17
N PRO A 660 4.79 5.86 11.58
CA PRO A 660 4.79 4.50 12.13
C PRO A 660 4.40 4.42 13.60
N GLU A 661 4.19 5.54 14.31
CA GLU A 661 3.53 5.54 15.61
C GLU A 661 2.02 5.72 15.47
N ARG A 662 1.57 6.61 14.57
CA ARG A 662 0.13 6.79 14.31
C ARG A 662 -0.50 5.58 13.62
N LEU A 663 0.21 4.87 12.73
CA LEU A 663 -0.23 3.58 12.17
C LEU A 663 -0.23 2.40 13.18
N ARG A 664 0.13 2.63 14.45
CA ARG A 664 0.01 1.64 15.54
C ARG A 664 -1.10 1.99 16.56
N ARG A 665 -1.81 3.09 16.34
CA ARG A 665 -2.92 3.57 17.20
C ARG A 665 -4.26 3.33 16.53
#